data_AF-A0A925CA13-F1
#
_entry.id   AF-A0A925CA13-F1
#
_cell.length_a   1.000
_cell.length_b   1.000
_cell.length_c   1.000
_cell.angle_alpha   90.00
_cell.angle_beta   90.00
_cell.angle_gamma   90.00
#
_symmetry.space_group_name_H-M   'P 1'
#
loop_
_entity.id
_entity.type
_entity.pdbx_description
1 polymer ?
#
loop_
_entity_poly.entity_id
_entity_poly.type
_entity_poly.pdbx_seq_one_letter_code
_entity_poly.pdbx_strand_id
1 'polypeptide(L)'
;MSTSKAKGAGDTLATAELTTTARARRARFGLRTAVVMLAVTAVCLFAGLIGDRYSSRIDMTQAGEHRLSQRTIDLLGRLEGTYRVIVAANYSTLDGRAVQRAHDVLAAMAARAPSLDVTTIDTGSADGVRAFDELMADLVQAYEPEIQQLTGSIQQAALQAEQTAASLDQLSASLRELRELYPSAEPSLDRVRGYLEAQGGVSRVKAEDLRKSASTARELLKDEDAASARPGAITGLPPTDRATRVLRDQLAASATIAASAERELTTLARDQRSPAAARDRAGIIASSLVEVRDQAARTTAMLESLRHPPVLNVARTIQNTSAALVIGPPRTGEEPGMVAVSFEALFPSMLMGEESRSDVRLRAEDLFATALGTLANEASPVVIFVHGAPTEMGGAMAPVGVLADRLRLRGMVVAEWAPMLNPDPPSLARLDPSGKRPVVYVSIGTNADTPEGATRMAKLAAALRGLAESGKSVLLSAAPSALPSGGAKDPMVEFLVPWGVTVDTGRVVVTEIPTATSRFVTGEHFVLDTVGDHPVARAASGLPMHLLWPVAIKAAASEGGRAPVSMETLIELGGAKTWVESEWMDLRAARVSELDQPTRESRFDETQGPWSVGAAIERPARAGTKPQRMIIVASNGWFFDAITQKVLDVVDGRTVYQAPGNLELFEAAVYWLAGQDELIAASPAARAVPLIPNLKPGSLRLIQWALVAGLPALVLLVGAAWRLMRG
;
A
#
# COMPACT_ATOMS: atom_id res chain seq x y z
N MET A 1 -58.50 -23.19 -109.07
CA MET A 1 -58.16 -21.82 -108.59
C MET A 1 -57.32 -21.99 -107.34
N SER A 2 -55.99 -21.84 -107.45
CA SER A 2 -55.21 -20.69 -106.96
C SER A 2 -55.51 -20.39 -105.48
N THR A 3 -54.59 -20.42 -104.53
CA THR A 3 -53.13 -20.16 -104.53
C THR A 3 -52.58 -20.50 -103.14
N SER A 4 -51.25 -20.59 -103.04
CA SER A 4 -50.43 -20.50 -101.82
C SER A 4 -50.02 -21.82 -101.15
N LYS A 5 -48.81 -22.28 -101.51
CA LYS A 5 -48.07 -23.29 -100.77
C LYS A 5 -46.60 -22.89 -100.68
N ALA A 6 -46.07 -23.04 -99.47
CA ALA A 6 -44.67 -23.23 -99.07
C ALA A 6 -43.74 -22.00 -98.97
N LYS A 7 -43.52 -21.54 -97.71
CA LYS A 7 -42.17 -21.56 -97.08
C LYS A 7 -42.27 -21.45 -95.55
N GLY A 8 -42.69 -22.53 -94.90
CA GLY A 8 -42.46 -22.79 -93.48
C GLY A 8 -41.51 -23.97 -93.35
N ALA A 9 -40.32 -23.75 -92.77
CA ALA A 9 -39.40 -24.77 -92.23
C ALA A 9 -38.07 -24.18 -91.68
N GLY A 10 -38.02 -22.90 -91.25
CA GLY A 10 -36.76 -22.25 -90.82
C GLY A 10 -36.64 -21.93 -89.33
N ASP A 11 -37.72 -21.48 -88.67
CA ASP A 11 -37.63 -20.82 -87.36
C ASP A 11 -37.94 -21.70 -86.13
N THR A 12 -38.42 -22.93 -86.33
CA THR A 12 -38.80 -23.82 -85.21
C THR A 12 -37.68 -24.74 -84.72
N LEU A 13 -36.55 -24.84 -85.43
CA LEU A 13 -35.39 -25.64 -84.99
C LEU A 13 -34.37 -24.84 -84.15
N ALA A 14 -34.26 -23.53 -84.35
CA ALA A 14 -33.29 -22.69 -83.61
C ALA A 14 -33.72 -22.39 -82.16
N THR A 15 -35.03 -22.37 -81.87
CA THR A 15 -35.56 -22.09 -80.52
C THR A 15 -35.55 -23.31 -79.58
N ALA A 16 -35.50 -24.53 -80.13
CA ALA A 16 -35.42 -25.77 -79.35
C ALA A 16 -33.98 -26.12 -78.91
N GLU A 17 -32.95 -25.75 -79.67
CA GLU A 17 -31.53 -25.98 -79.30
C GLU A 17 -30.97 -24.96 -78.28
N LEU A 18 -31.51 -23.73 -78.24
CA LEU A 18 -31.08 -22.70 -77.29
C LEU A 18 -31.64 -22.91 -75.87
N THR A 19 -32.79 -23.58 -75.73
CA THR A 19 -33.43 -23.84 -74.42
C THR A 19 -32.85 -25.07 -73.70
N THR A 20 -32.37 -26.06 -74.46
CA THR A 20 -31.70 -27.26 -73.92
C THR A 20 -30.31 -26.95 -73.34
N THR A 21 -29.57 -26.01 -73.93
CA THR A 21 -28.23 -25.60 -73.48
C THR A 21 -28.22 -24.74 -72.20
N ALA A 22 -29.24 -23.89 -71.99
CA ALA A 22 -29.37 -23.10 -70.76
C ALA A 22 -29.79 -23.94 -69.54
N ARG A 23 -30.68 -24.93 -69.75
CA ARG A 23 -31.13 -25.86 -68.70
C ARG A 23 -30.00 -26.80 -68.27
N ALA A 24 -29.16 -27.26 -69.21
CA ALA A 24 -27.97 -28.06 -68.91
C ALA A 24 -26.90 -27.26 -68.14
N ARG A 25 -26.71 -25.95 -68.41
CA ARG A 25 -25.80 -25.10 -67.63
C ARG A 25 -26.31 -24.83 -66.22
N ARG A 26 -27.60 -24.54 -66.04
CA ARG A 26 -28.20 -24.37 -64.69
C ARG A 26 -28.17 -25.65 -63.88
N ALA A 27 -28.39 -26.81 -64.50
CA ALA A 27 -28.26 -28.10 -63.82
C ALA A 27 -26.81 -28.39 -63.39
N ARG A 28 -25.82 -28.08 -64.24
CA ARG A 28 -24.39 -28.19 -63.89
C ARG A 28 -23.99 -27.21 -62.80
N PHE A 29 -24.55 -26.00 -62.79
CA PHE A 29 -24.28 -25.02 -61.73
C PHE A 29 -24.91 -25.45 -60.40
N GLY A 30 -26.16 -25.90 -60.41
CA GLY A 30 -26.84 -26.44 -59.23
C GLY A 30 -26.12 -27.67 -58.65
N LEU A 31 -25.63 -28.57 -59.51
CA LEU A 31 -24.84 -29.72 -59.07
C LEU A 31 -23.51 -29.30 -58.44
N ARG A 32 -22.81 -28.32 -59.02
CA ARG A 32 -21.56 -27.79 -58.45
C ARG A 32 -21.80 -27.11 -57.11
N THR A 33 -22.86 -26.31 -56.97
CA THR A 33 -23.23 -25.68 -55.71
C THR A 33 -23.61 -26.72 -54.65
N ALA A 34 -24.36 -27.76 -55.02
CA ALA A 34 -24.70 -28.85 -54.11
C ALA A 34 -23.45 -29.60 -53.64
N VAL A 35 -22.50 -29.90 -54.53
CA VAL A 35 -21.23 -30.55 -54.17
C VAL A 35 -20.40 -29.68 -53.23
N VAL A 36 -20.33 -28.36 -53.45
CA VAL A 36 -19.62 -27.45 -52.56
C VAL A 36 -20.30 -27.36 -51.20
N MET A 37 -21.63 -27.24 -51.15
CA MET A 37 -22.36 -27.28 -49.87
C MET A 37 -22.07 -28.57 -49.11
N LEU A 38 -22.17 -29.72 -49.78
CA LEU A 38 -21.99 -31.02 -49.16
C LEU A 38 -20.54 -31.21 -48.67
N ALA A 39 -19.55 -30.69 -49.42
CA ALA A 39 -18.16 -30.66 -48.99
C ALA A 39 -17.95 -29.75 -47.77
N VAL A 40 -18.55 -28.56 -47.73
CA VAL A 40 -18.47 -27.64 -46.59
C VAL A 40 -19.12 -28.25 -45.35
N THR A 41 -20.32 -28.82 -45.50
CA THR A 41 -21.00 -29.53 -44.41
C THR A 41 -20.18 -30.71 -43.91
N ALA A 42 -19.58 -31.50 -44.81
CA ALA A 42 -18.70 -32.61 -44.43
C ALA A 42 -17.44 -32.13 -43.69
N VAL A 43 -16.83 -31.01 -44.09
CA VAL A 43 -15.70 -30.41 -43.39
C VAL A 43 -16.11 -29.91 -42.00
N CYS A 44 -17.26 -29.25 -41.87
CA CYS A 44 -17.79 -28.81 -40.56
C CYS A 44 -18.08 -30.00 -39.64
N LEU A 45 -18.65 -31.08 -40.17
CA LEU A 45 -18.92 -32.32 -39.42
C LEU A 45 -17.61 -33.02 -39.02
N PHE A 46 -16.63 -33.11 -39.91
CA PHE A 46 -15.32 -33.68 -39.59
C PHE A 46 -14.56 -32.83 -38.57
N ALA A 47 -14.63 -31.51 -38.67
CA ALA A 47 -14.04 -30.61 -37.67
C ALA A 47 -14.69 -30.81 -36.29
N GLY A 48 -16.03 -30.97 -36.23
CA GLY A 48 -16.75 -31.30 -35.01
C GLY A 48 -16.34 -32.66 -34.42
N LEU A 49 -16.28 -33.70 -35.26
CA LEU A 49 -15.92 -35.06 -34.85
C LEU A 49 -14.44 -35.20 -34.42
N ILE A 50 -13.53 -34.49 -35.08
CA ILE A 50 -12.11 -34.44 -34.68
C ILE A 50 -11.97 -33.67 -33.37
N GLY A 51 -12.72 -32.57 -33.19
CA GLY A 51 -12.77 -31.82 -31.93
C GLY A 51 -13.28 -32.64 -30.75
N ASP A 52 -14.23 -33.54 -30.98
CA ASP A 52 -14.81 -34.41 -29.95
C ASP A 52 -13.89 -35.58 -29.56
N ARG A 53 -13.15 -36.14 -30.54
CA ARG A 53 -12.34 -37.35 -30.34
C ARG A 53 -10.88 -37.10 -29.98
N TYR A 54 -10.32 -35.97 -30.42
CA TYR A 54 -8.97 -35.52 -30.07
C TYR A 54 -9.08 -34.19 -29.32
N SER A 55 -9.72 -34.21 -28.15
CA SER A 55 -9.63 -33.09 -27.21
C SER A 55 -8.25 -33.09 -26.54
N SER A 56 -7.19 -32.90 -27.33
CA SER A 56 -5.93 -32.46 -26.74
C SER A 56 -6.20 -31.03 -26.30
N ARG A 57 -6.48 -30.85 -25.01
CA ARG A 57 -6.61 -29.54 -24.37
C ARG A 57 -5.21 -28.94 -24.29
N ILE A 58 -4.73 -28.48 -25.44
CA ILE A 58 -3.60 -27.57 -25.48
C ILE A 58 -4.18 -26.26 -24.97
N ASP A 59 -3.87 -25.94 -23.73
CA ASP A 59 -4.17 -24.65 -23.13
C ASP A 59 -3.37 -23.60 -23.90
N MET A 60 -3.96 -23.10 -24.99
CA MET A 60 -3.41 -22.02 -25.80
C MET A 60 -3.80 -20.65 -25.24
N THR A 61 -4.43 -20.60 -24.07
CA THR A 61 -4.55 -19.36 -23.32
C THR A 61 -3.24 -19.16 -22.56
N GLN A 62 -2.63 -17.99 -22.72
CA GLN A 62 -1.40 -17.63 -22.02
C GLN A 62 -1.59 -17.52 -20.48
N ALA A 63 -2.82 -17.74 -19.99
CA ALA A 63 -3.26 -17.49 -18.63
C ALA A 63 -3.27 -18.72 -17.69
N GLY A 64 -3.09 -19.96 -18.18
CA GLY A 64 -2.96 -21.14 -17.33
C GLY A 64 -4.15 -21.36 -16.38
N GLU A 65 -5.37 -21.14 -16.85
CA GLU A 65 -6.59 -20.94 -16.05
C GLU A 65 -7.03 -22.14 -15.19
N HIS A 66 -6.35 -23.30 -15.28
CA HIS A 66 -6.70 -24.52 -14.54
C HIS A 66 -5.55 -25.19 -13.77
N ARG A 67 -4.36 -24.57 -13.67
CA ARG A 67 -3.25 -25.10 -12.86
C ARG A 67 -2.86 -24.10 -11.78
N LEU A 68 -2.24 -24.59 -10.71
CA LEU A 68 -1.52 -23.71 -9.77
C LEU A 68 -0.27 -23.18 -10.49
N SER A 69 0.13 -21.96 -10.18
CA SER A 69 1.41 -21.41 -10.64
C SER A 69 2.58 -22.25 -10.14
N GLN A 70 3.67 -22.26 -10.91
CA GLN A 70 4.89 -22.99 -10.51
C GLN A 70 5.43 -22.48 -9.18
N ARG A 71 5.29 -21.17 -8.90
CA ARG A 71 5.67 -20.56 -7.63
C ARG A 71 4.87 -21.13 -6.45
N THR A 72 3.56 -21.21 -6.57
CA THR A 72 2.71 -21.81 -5.53
C THR A 72 3.10 -23.26 -5.31
N ILE A 73 3.37 -24.01 -6.38
CA ILE A 73 3.83 -25.39 -6.28
C ILE A 73 5.16 -25.48 -5.51
N ASP A 74 6.12 -24.62 -5.83
CA ASP A 74 7.43 -24.60 -5.19
C ASP A 74 7.34 -24.19 -3.72
N LEU A 75 6.48 -23.23 -3.38
CA LEU A 75 6.19 -22.82 -2.00
C LEU A 75 5.57 -23.97 -1.21
N LEU A 76 4.49 -24.57 -1.75
CA LEU A 76 3.77 -25.67 -1.11
C LEU A 76 4.70 -26.88 -0.87
N GLY A 77 5.65 -27.13 -1.76
CA GLY A 77 6.66 -28.17 -1.62
C GLY A 77 7.71 -27.91 -0.51
N ARG A 78 7.78 -26.69 0.03
CA ARG A 78 8.71 -26.29 1.10
C ARG A 78 8.03 -26.10 2.46
N LEU A 79 6.72 -26.28 2.56
CA LEU A 79 6.01 -26.13 3.82
C LEU A 79 6.39 -27.25 4.78
N GLU A 80 6.99 -26.89 5.92
CA GLU A 80 7.34 -27.80 7.01
C GLU A 80 6.37 -27.63 8.18
N GLY A 81 5.82 -28.73 8.70
CA GLY A 81 4.78 -28.70 9.73
C GLY A 81 3.36 -28.51 9.17
N THR A 82 2.35 -28.51 10.03
CA THR A 82 0.94 -28.40 9.63
C THR A 82 0.49 -26.94 9.60
N TYR A 83 0.03 -26.48 8.44
CA TYR A 83 -0.59 -25.17 8.23
C TYR A 83 -2.11 -25.31 8.16
N ARG A 84 -2.86 -24.36 8.70
CA ARG A 84 -4.33 -24.32 8.64
C ARG A 84 -4.77 -23.04 7.94
N VAL A 85 -5.58 -23.15 6.90
CA VAL A 85 -6.26 -22.02 6.25
C VAL A 85 -7.73 -22.08 6.62
N ILE A 86 -8.22 -21.09 7.33
CA ILE A 86 -9.59 -20.98 7.78
C ILE A 86 -10.25 -19.79 7.10
N VAL A 87 -11.23 -20.05 6.24
CA VAL A 87 -11.98 -19.00 5.53
C VAL A 87 -13.29 -18.78 6.25
N ALA A 88 -13.43 -17.68 6.98
CA ALA A 88 -14.65 -17.32 7.71
C ALA A 88 -15.36 -16.12 7.04
N ALA A 89 -16.56 -16.35 6.50
CA ALA A 89 -17.39 -15.27 5.96
C ALA A 89 -18.87 -15.63 5.86
N ASN A 90 -19.68 -14.59 5.71
CA ASN A 90 -21.09 -14.74 5.42
C ASN A 90 -21.25 -14.98 3.91
N TYR A 91 -21.42 -16.24 3.51
CA TYR A 91 -21.50 -16.58 2.09
C TYR A 91 -22.78 -16.10 1.42
N SER A 92 -23.83 -15.77 2.19
CA SER A 92 -25.09 -15.27 1.65
C SER A 92 -24.99 -13.87 1.04
N THR A 93 -23.96 -13.09 1.43
CA THR A 93 -23.71 -11.73 0.90
C THR A 93 -22.66 -11.72 -0.23
N LEU A 94 -22.14 -12.90 -0.60
CA LEU A 94 -21.07 -13.05 -1.58
C LEU A 94 -21.58 -13.69 -2.88
N ASP A 95 -20.90 -13.39 -4.00
CA ASP A 95 -21.15 -14.12 -5.25
C ASP A 95 -20.71 -15.58 -5.08
N GLY A 96 -21.69 -16.50 -5.12
CA GLY A 96 -21.43 -17.93 -4.95
C GLY A 96 -20.44 -18.51 -5.96
N ARG A 97 -20.30 -17.92 -7.16
CA ARG A 97 -19.30 -18.36 -8.14
C ARG A 97 -17.89 -17.96 -7.73
N ALA A 98 -17.72 -16.76 -7.18
CA ALA A 98 -16.43 -16.29 -6.69
C ALA A 98 -15.95 -17.14 -5.51
N VAL A 99 -16.87 -17.46 -4.59
CA VAL A 99 -16.63 -18.36 -3.46
C VAL A 99 -16.18 -19.74 -3.94
N GLN A 100 -16.90 -20.35 -4.89
CA GLN A 100 -16.55 -21.66 -5.43
C GLN A 100 -15.15 -21.66 -6.03
N ARG A 101 -14.75 -20.61 -6.75
CA ARG A 101 -13.39 -20.53 -7.32
C ARG A 101 -12.31 -20.43 -6.25
N ALA A 102 -12.54 -19.67 -5.18
CA ALA A 102 -11.60 -19.61 -4.06
C ALA A 102 -11.47 -20.97 -3.37
N HIS A 103 -12.60 -21.69 -3.20
CA HIS A 103 -12.60 -23.06 -2.69
C HIS A 103 -11.84 -24.02 -3.62
N ASP A 104 -12.03 -23.92 -4.94
CA ASP A 104 -11.33 -24.77 -5.92
C ASP A 104 -9.80 -24.55 -5.86
N VAL A 105 -9.34 -23.32 -5.62
CA VAL A 105 -7.92 -23.01 -5.42
C VAL A 105 -7.38 -23.65 -4.15
N LEU A 106 -8.08 -23.45 -3.03
CA LEU A 106 -7.65 -24.01 -1.75
C LEU A 106 -7.64 -25.54 -1.78
N ALA A 107 -8.63 -26.16 -2.43
CA ALA A 107 -8.66 -27.59 -2.66
C ALA A 107 -7.47 -28.06 -3.51
N ALA A 108 -7.11 -27.31 -4.56
CA ALA A 108 -5.93 -27.60 -5.37
C ALA A 108 -4.62 -27.45 -4.57
N MET A 109 -4.51 -26.45 -3.70
CA MET A 109 -3.35 -26.28 -2.81
C MET A 109 -3.25 -27.42 -1.79
N ALA A 110 -4.36 -27.76 -1.11
CA ALA A 110 -4.41 -28.84 -0.11
C ALA A 110 -4.12 -30.22 -0.73
N ALA A 111 -4.58 -30.47 -1.95
CA ALA A 111 -4.25 -31.69 -2.68
C ALA A 111 -2.75 -31.82 -3.00
N ARG A 112 -2.02 -30.70 -3.03
CA ARG A 112 -0.57 -30.67 -3.34
C ARG A 112 0.30 -30.64 -2.09
N ALA A 113 -0.17 -30.04 -1.01
CA ALA A 113 0.49 -29.98 0.28
C ALA A 113 -0.35 -30.73 1.34
N PRO A 114 -0.04 -32.00 1.65
CA PRO A 114 -0.73 -32.75 2.71
C PRO A 114 -0.61 -32.11 4.10
N SER A 115 0.37 -31.22 4.27
CA SER A 115 0.56 -30.37 5.46
C SER A 115 -0.44 -29.22 5.57
N LEU A 116 -1.22 -28.93 4.53
CA LEU A 116 -2.17 -27.83 4.48
C LEU A 116 -3.59 -28.32 4.77
N ASP A 117 -4.13 -27.94 5.92
CA ASP A 117 -5.53 -28.14 6.28
C ASP A 117 -6.36 -26.91 5.88
N VAL A 118 -7.54 -27.13 5.30
CA VAL A 118 -8.42 -26.05 4.84
C VAL A 118 -9.78 -26.22 5.46
N THR A 119 -10.24 -25.22 6.21
CA THR A 119 -11.56 -25.17 6.83
C THR A 119 -12.32 -23.95 6.32
N THR A 120 -13.62 -24.10 6.07
CA THR A 120 -14.51 -23.00 5.68
C THR A 120 -15.61 -22.86 6.72
N ILE A 121 -15.89 -21.63 7.13
CA ILE A 121 -16.88 -21.30 8.16
C ILE A 121 -17.87 -20.29 7.58
N ASP A 122 -19.13 -20.69 7.44
CA ASP A 122 -20.21 -19.81 6.97
C ASP A 122 -20.80 -19.00 8.12
N THR A 123 -20.29 -17.78 8.34
CA THR A 123 -20.77 -16.89 9.40
C THR A 123 -22.15 -16.29 9.11
N GLY A 124 -22.76 -16.60 7.95
CA GLY A 124 -24.17 -16.34 7.66
C GLY A 124 -25.13 -17.37 8.26
N SER A 125 -24.60 -18.50 8.74
CA SER A 125 -25.38 -19.60 9.34
C SER A 125 -25.21 -19.64 10.86
N ALA A 126 -26.22 -20.12 11.59
CA ALA A 126 -26.14 -20.27 13.05
C ALA A 126 -25.02 -21.24 13.49
N ASP A 127 -24.76 -22.28 12.69
CA ASP A 127 -23.70 -23.25 12.96
C ASP A 127 -22.30 -22.65 12.71
N GLY A 128 -22.14 -21.88 11.63
CA GLY A 128 -20.87 -21.22 11.35
C GLY A 128 -20.56 -20.07 12.30
N VAL A 129 -21.57 -19.36 12.82
CA VAL A 129 -21.34 -18.41 13.93
C VAL A 129 -20.76 -19.14 15.16
N ARG A 130 -21.32 -20.29 15.55
CA ARG A 130 -20.79 -21.09 16.67
C ARG A 130 -19.38 -21.60 16.40
N ALA A 131 -19.11 -22.15 15.21
CA ALA A 131 -17.78 -22.64 14.85
C ALA A 131 -16.74 -21.50 14.79
N PHE A 132 -17.16 -20.30 14.38
CA PHE A 132 -16.32 -19.11 14.40
C PHE A 132 -16.02 -18.66 15.83
N ASP A 133 -17.02 -18.64 16.71
CA ASP A 133 -16.85 -18.30 18.13
C ASP A 133 -15.91 -19.29 18.84
N GLU A 134 -16.05 -20.59 18.57
CA GLU A 134 -15.16 -21.64 19.08
C GLU A 134 -13.72 -21.45 18.60
N LEU A 135 -13.52 -21.18 17.30
CA LEU A 135 -12.19 -20.86 16.76
C LEU A 135 -11.57 -19.66 17.46
N MET A 136 -12.34 -18.59 17.64
CA MET A 136 -11.83 -17.40 18.29
C MET A 136 -11.51 -17.66 19.76
N ALA A 137 -12.33 -18.43 20.47
CA ALA A 137 -12.06 -18.83 21.84
C ALA A 137 -10.75 -19.64 21.96
N ASP A 138 -10.54 -20.60 21.06
CA ASP A 138 -9.29 -21.39 21.01
C ASP A 138 -8.06 -20.50 20.78
N LEU A 139 -8.17 -19.54 19.85
CA LEU A 139 -7.10 -18.60 19.56
C LEU A 139 -6.81 -17.65 20.73
N VAL A 140 -7.85 -17.14 21.38
CA VAL A 140 -7.70 -16.32 22.60
C VAL A 140 -7.00 -17.12 23.69
N GLN A 141 -7.44 -18.35 23.91
CA GLN A 141 -6.85 -19.24 24.90
C GLN A 141 -5.37 -19.53 24.63
N ALA A 142 -4.98 -19.74 23.37
CA ALA A 142 -3.58 -19.96 22.99
C ALA A 142 -2.70 -18.73 23.31
N TYR A 143 -3.22 -17.51 23.10
CA TYR A 143 -2.50 -16.26 23.35
C TYR A 143 -2.72 -15.66 24.74
N GLU A 144 -3.44 -16.36 25.63
CA GLU A 144 -3.82 -15.87 26.96
C GLU A 144 -2.62 -15.32 27.76
N PRO A 145 -1.44 -15.99 27.81
CA PRO A 145 -0.29 -15.45 28.55
C PRO A 145 0.19 -14.09 28.02
N GLU A 146 0.21 -13.92 26.69
CA GLU A 146 0.64 -12.66 26.07
C GLU A 146 -0.41 -11.55 26.26
N ILE A 147 -1.70 -11.90 26.20
CA ILE A 147 -2.82 -10.98 26.46
C ILE A 147 -2.79 -10.51 27.91
N GLN A 148 -2.58 -11.42 28.87
CA GLN A 148 -2.45 -11.09 30.29
C GLN A 148 -1.24 -10.20 30.56
N GLN A 149 -0.09 -10.51 29.95
CA GLN A 149 1.11 -9.68 30.08
C GLN A 149 0.89 -8.27 29.54
N LEU A 150 0.25 -8.15 28.37
CA LEU A 150 -0.10 -6.85 27.77
C LEU A 150 -1.06 -6.07 28.67
N THR A 151 -2.13 -6.72 29.12
CA THR A 151 -3.15 -6.13 30.00
C THR A 151 -2.55 -5.66 31.31
N GLY A 152 -1.71 -6.48 31.95
CA GLY A 152 -0.99 -6.14 33.16
C GLY A 152 -0.07 -4.93 32.98
N SER A 153 0.61 -4.83 31.83
CA SER A 153 1.46 -3.67 31.51
C SER A 153 0.64 -2.39 31.36
N ILE A 154 -0.54 -2.45 30.73
CA ILE A 154 -1.43 -1.29 30.61
C ILE A 154 -2.04 -0.90 31.96
N GLN A 155 -2.40 -1.88 32.81
CA GLN A 155 -2.87 -1.62 34.18
C GLN A 155 -1.78 -0.93 35.02
N GLN A 156 -0.52 -1.37 34.90
CA GLN A 156 0.61 -0.71 35.54
C GLN A 156 0.77 0.74 35.05
N ALA A 157 0.62 1.00 33.75
CA ALA A 157 0.63 2.36 33.21
C ALA A 157 -0.52 3.22 33.77
N ALA A 158 -1.71 2.65 33.96
CA ALA A 158 -2.84 3.34 34.56
C ALA A 158 -2.59 3.71 36.04
N LEU A 159 -1.93 2.84 36.81
CA LEU A 159 -1.49 3.16 38.17
C LEU A 159 -0.46 4.31 38.16
N GLN A 160 0.48 4.27 37.22
CA GLN A 160 1.50 5.29 37.08
C GLN A 160 0.90 6.66 36.68
N ALA A 161 -0.12 6.65 35.81
CA ALA A 161 -0.88 7.84 35.44
C ALA A 161 -1.59 8.49 36.64
N GLU A 162 -2.15 7.70 37.56
CA GLU A 162 -2.73 8.23 38.80
C GLU A 162 -1.70 8.84 39.73
N GLN A 163 -0.50 8.25 39.82
CA GLN A 163 0.61 8.83 40.59
C GLN A 163 1.04 10.17 39.98
N THR A 164 1.19 10.24 38.65
CA THR A 164 1.47 11.50 37.95
C THR A 164 0.37 12.54 38.19
N ALA A 165 -0.90 12.14 38.17
CA ALA A 165 -2.01 13.03 38.48
C ALA A 165 -1.95 13.57 39.92
N ALA A 166 -1.62 12.73 40.90
CA ALA A 166 -1.43 13.16 42.28
C ALA A 166 -0.30 14.20 42.40
N SER A 167 0.82 14.00 41.70
CA SER A 167 1.92 14.96 41.68
C SER A 167 1.53 16.29 41.02
N LEU A 168 0.70 16.28 39.97
CA LEU A 168 0.19 17.51 39.34
C LEU A 168 -0.78 18.29 40.25
N ASP A 169 -1.57 17.60 41.07
CA ASP A 169 -2.40 18.29 42.08
C ASP A 169 -1.54 18.91 43.19
N GLN A 170 -0.50 18.20 43.64
CA GLN A 170 0.46 18.75 44.60
C GLN A 170 1.21 19.96 44.02
N LEU A 171 1.52 19.93 42.72
CA LEU A 171 2.06 21.08 42.00
C LEU A 171 1.09 22.26 42.03
N SER A 172 -0.20 22.04 41.74
CA SER A 172 -1.23 23.09 41.78
C SER A 172 -1.28 23.78 43.16
N ALA A 173 -1.23 23.00 44.25
CA ALA A 173 -1.16 23.55 45.61
C ALA A 173 0.13 24.35 45.84
N SER A 174 1.28 23.80 45.43
CA SER A 174 2.60 24.45 45.59
C SER A 174 2.73 25.75 44.80
N LEU A 175 2.13 25.83 43.60
CA LEU A 175 2.09 27.04 42.79
C LEU A 175 1.21 28.12 43.41
N ARG A 176 0.11 27.73 44.08
CA ARG A 176 -0.71 28.67 44.84
C ARG A 176 0.06 29.24 46.02
N GLU A 177 0.75 28.40 46.79
CA GLU A 177 1.62 28.86 47.88
C GLU A 177 2.72 29.80 47.37
N LEU A 178 3.36 29.46 46.25
CA LEU A 178 4.37 30.31 45.62
C LEU A 178 3.78 31.66 45.20
N ARG A 179 2.56 31.69 44.67
CA ARG A 179 1.87 32.93 44.28
C ARG A 179 1.67 33.88 45.47
N GLU A 180 1.36 33.37 46.65
CA GLU A 180 1.16 34.18 47.86
C GLU A 180 2.45 34.83 48.37
N LEU A 181 3.62 34.36 47.93
CA LEU A 181 4.91 34.99 48.23
C LEU A 181 5.17 36.26 47.39
N TYR A 182 4.37 36.52 46.35
CA TYR A 182 4.45 37.73 45.53
C TYR A 182 3.47 38.80 46.02
N PRO A 183 3.94 40.01 46.40
CA PRO A 183 3.09 41.08 46.91
C PRO A 183 2.00 41.49 45.91
N SER A 184 0.74 41.60 46.36
CA SER A 184 -0.38 42.02 45.51
C SER A 184 -0.40 43.51 45.18
N ALA A 185 0.43 44.32 45.84
CA ALA A 185 0.48 45.77 45.67
C ALA A 185 1.47 46.24 44.59
N GLU A 186 2.21 45.31 43.95
CA GLU A 186 3.27 45.65 42.99
C GLU A 186 2.86 45.25 41.54
N PRO A 187 2.43 46.20 40.69
CA PRO A 187 1.89 45.90 39.36
C PRO A 187 2.90 45.23 38.40
N SER A 188 4.20 45.40 38.66
CA SER A 188 5.29 44.77 37.92
C SER A 188 5.26 43.22 38.02
N LEU A 189 4.66 42.69 39.10
CA LEU A 189 4.64 41.26 39.44
C LEU A 189 3.31 40.56 39.11
N ASP A 190 2.29 41.32 38.66
CA ASP A 190 0.97 40.75 38.32
C ASP A 190 1.04 39.70 37.22
N ARG A 191 1.97 39.86 36.25
CA ARG A 191 2.21 38.85 35.21
C ARG A 191 2.68 37.51 35.79
N VAL A 192 3.54 37.54 36.80
CA VAL A 192 4.05 36.31 37.46
C VAL A 192 2.92 35.66 38.26
N ARG A 193 2.15 36.45 39.01
CA ARG A 193 1.00 35.95 39.77
C ARG A 193 -0.04 35.31 38.86
N GLY A 194 -0.36 35.96 37.74
CA GLY A 194 -1.29 35.44 36.73
C GLY A 194 -0.78 34.15 36.06
N TYR A 195 0.52 34.07 35.76
CA TYR A 195 1.14 32.84 35.26
C TYR A 195 1.03 31.68 36.25
N LEU A 196 1.37 31.90 37.52
CA LEU A 196 1.33 30.86 38.57
C LEU A 196 -0.10 30.36 38.81
N GLU A 197 -1.08 31.26 38.80
CA GLU A 197 -2.50 30.90 38.90
C GLU A 197 -2.99 30.10 37.69
N ALA A 198 -2.66 30.55 36.47
CA ALA A 198 -3.00 29.84 35.24
C ALA A 198 -2.37 28.44 35.21
N GLN A 199 -1.09 28.30 35.56
CA GLN A 199 -0.42 27.00 35.63
C GLN A 199 -0.96 26.10 36.73
N GLY A 200 -1.31 26.65 37.89
CA GLY A 200 -2.00 25.91 38.93
C GLY A 200 -3.35 25.36 38.45
N GLY A 201 -4.09 26.16 37.67
CA GLY A 201 -5.34 25.74 37.02
C GLY A 201 -5.13 24.63 35.99
N VAL A 202 -4.16 24.79 35.07
CA VAL A 202 -3.81 23.80 34.05
C VAL A 202 -3.40 22.47 34.68
N SER A 203 -2.56 22.51 35.72
CA SER A 203 -2.07 21.31 36.41
C SER A 203 -3.21 20.49 37.03
N ARG A 204 -4.18 21.17 37.65
CA ARG A 204 -5.37 20.53 38.25
C ARG A 204 -6.28 19.90 37.19
N VAL A 205 -6.56 20.61 36.09
CA VAL A 205 -7.36 20.06 34.99
C VAL A 205 -6.69 18.82 34.40
N LYS A 206 -5.37 18.84 34.25
CA LYS A 206 -4.62 17.70 33.72
C LYS A 206 -4.56 16.52 34.68
N ALA A 207 -4.47 16.78 35.99
CA ALA A 207 -4.60 15.73 36.99
C ALA A 207 -5.97 15.04 36.89
N GLU A 208 -7.06 15.80 36.71
CA GLU A 208 -8.41 15.25 36.51
C GLU A 208 -8.53 14.45 35.21
N ASP A 209 -8.04 14.98 34.09
CA ASP A 209 -8.01 14.28 32.79
C ASP A 209 -7.24 12.95 32.89
N LEU A 210 -6.07 12.94 33.53
CA LEU A 210 -5.26 11.74 33.73
C LEU A 210 -5.99 10.69 34.56
N ARG A 211 -6.64 11.08 35.67
CA ARG A 211 -7.44 10.15 36.49
C ARG A 211 -8.60 9.57 35.71
N LYS A 212 -9.30 10.41 34.95
CA LYS A 212 -10.39 9.97 34.09
C LYS A 212 -9.90 8.98 33.03
N SER A 213 -8.78 9.28 32.37
CA SER A 213 -8.15 8.36 31.42
C SER A 213 -7.70 7.05 32.08
N ALA A 214 -7.14 7.10 33.29
CA ALA A 214 -6.75 5.91 34.04
C ALA A 214 -7.95 5.04 34.44
N SER A 215 -9.04 5.64 34.91
CA SER A 215 -10.30 4.93 35.19
C SER A 215 -10.86 4.31 33.91
N THR A 216 -10.96 5.10 32.83
CA THR A 216 -11.46 4.66 31.53
C THR A 216 -10.65 3.48 31.00
N ALA A 217 -9.32 3.54 31.10
CA ALA A 217 -8.44 2.45 30.66
C ALA A 217 -8.66 1.18 31.49
N ARG A 218 -8.81 1.28 32.81
CA ARG A 218 -9.11 0.12 33.66
C ARG A 218 -10.49 -0.47 33.40
N GLU A 219 -11.49 0.39 33.23
CA GLU A 219 -12.84 -0.03 32.86
C GLU A 219 -12.82 -0.77 31.54
N LEU A 220 -12.18 -0.21 30.51
CA LEU A 220 -11.99 -0.86 29.21
C LEU A 220 -11.33 -2.24 29.33
N LEU A 221 -10.39 -2.44 30.25
CA LEU A 221 -9.71 -3.73 30.45
C LEU A 221 -10.48 -4.72 31.34
N LYS A 222 -11.41 -4.26 32.18
CA LYS A 222 -12.24 -5.11 33.04
C LYS A 222 -13.49 -5.63 32.34
N ASP A 223 -13.95 -4.91 31.33
CA ASP A 223 -15.23 -5.14 30.69
C ASP A 223 -15.14 -6.22 29.60
N GLU A 224 -14.83 -7.45 30.03
CA GLU A 224 -14.90 -8.65 29.17
C GLU A 224 -16.34 -8.87 28.65
N ASP A 225 -17.35 -8.46 29.44
CA ASP A 225 -18.79 -8.63 29.17
C ASP A 225 -19.43 -7.49 28.34
N ALA A 226 -18.97 -6.23 28.43
CA ALA A 226 -19.47 -5.19 27.50
C ALA A 226 -18.78 -5.21 26.14
N ALA A 227 -17.68 -5.93 26.00
CA ALA A 227 -17.15 -6.29 24.68
C ALA A 227 -18.21 -7.12 23.94
N SER A 228 -18.69 -8.22 24.52
CA SER A 228 -19.69 -9.13 23.93
C SER A 228 -21.08 -8.52 23.69
N ALA A 229 -21.40 -7.37 24.29
CA ALA A 229 -22.61 -6.60 23.98
C ALA A 229 -22.54 -5.79 22.66
N ARG A 230 -21.36 -5.69 22.02
CA ARG A 230 -21.19 -4.98 20.74
C ARG A 230 -21.32 -5.93 19.56
N PRO A 231 -22.06 -5.57 18.50
CA PRO A 231 -22.08 -6.34 17.26
C PRO A 231 -20.65 -6.55 16.73
N GLY A 232 -20.22 -7.81 16.61
CA GLY A 232 -18.91 -8.20 16.06
C GLY A 232 -17.75 -8.29 17.07
N ALA A 233 -17.94 -7.94 18.35
CA ALA A 233 -16.88 -8.11 19.33
C ALA A 233 -16.59 -9.58 19.63
N ILE A 234 -15.31 -9.91 19.77
CA ILE A 234 -14.86 -11.26 20.07
C ILE A 234 -14.74 -11.39 21.59
N THR A 235 -15.52 -12.31 22.16
CA THR A 235 -15.49 -12.62 23.59
C THR A 235 -14.07 -12.99 24.04
N GLY A 236 -13.61 -12.41 25.16
CA GLY A 236 -12.28 -12.71 25.73
C GLY A 236 -11.12 -11.85 25.21
N LEU A 237 -11.34 -10.91 24.28
CA LEU A 237 -10.30 -9.97 23.86
C LEU A 237 -10.52 -8.56 24.45
N PRO A 238 -9.68 -8.13 25.42
CA PRO A 238 -9.79 -6.80 25.97
C PRO A 238 -9.40 -5.73 24.92
N PRO A 239 -10.07 -4.56 24.89
CA PRO A 239 -9.78 -3.45 23.98
C PRO A 239 -8.49 -2.68 24.36
N THR A 240 -7.36 -3.39 24.37
CA THR A 240 -6.04 -2.92 24.80
C THR A 240 -5.56 -1.70 24.03
N ASP A 241 -5.79 -1.60 22.72
CA ASP A 241 -5.38 -0.44 21.91
C ASP A 241 -6.06 0.86 22.36
N ARG A 242 -7.35 0.77 22.70
CA ARG A 242 -8.12 1.93 23.17
C ARG A 242 -7.63 2.35 24.55
N ALA A 243 -7.43 1.38 25.44
CA ALA A 243 -6.89 1.62 26.78
C ALA A 243 -5.50 2.28 26.71
N THR A 244 -4.60 1.75 25.87
CA THR A 244 -3.27 2.31 25.61
C THR A 244 -3.35 3.74 25.07
N ARG A 245 -4.19 4.00 24.06
CA ARG A 245 -4.31 5.33 23.44
C ARG A 245 -4.79 6.39 24.42
N VAL A 246 -5.84 6.09 25.19
CA VAL A 246 -6.45 7.01 26.17
C VAL A 246 -5.45 7.41 27.26
N LEU A 247 -4.56 6.49 27.67
CA LEU A 247 -3.48 6.77 28.62
C LEU A 247 -2.33 7.55 27.98
N ARG A 248 -1.83 7.07 26.84
CA ARG A 248 -0.66 7.63 26.14
C ARG A 248 -0.84 9.12 25.88
N ASP A 249 -1.99 9.52 25.33
CA ASP A 249 -2.22 10.90 24.92
C ASP A 249 -2.21 11.85 26.12
N GLN A 250 -2.78 11.45 27.27
CA GLN A 250 -2.78 12.27 28.48
C GLN A 250 -1.43 12.28 29.20
N LEU A 251 -0.70 11.15 29.22
CA LEU A 251 0.64 11.07 29.79
C LEU A 251 1.64 11.94 29.00
N ALA A 252 1.61 11.85 27.67
CA ALA A 252 2.44 12.68 26.80
C ALA A 252 2.16 14.18 27.01
N ALA A 253 0.89 14.58 27.02
CA ALA A 253 0.50 15.97 27.28
C ALA A 253 0.96 16.45 28.67
N SER A 254 0.87 15.58 29.68
CA SER A 254 1.30 15.91 31.05
C SER A 254 2.82 16.08 31.15
N ALA A 255 3.60 15.25 30.44
CA ALA A 255 5.05 15.41 30.34
C ALA A 255 5.41 16.77 29.72
N THR A 256 4.74 17.17 28.64
CA THR A 256 4.95 18.48 28.00
C THR A 256 4.65 19.64 28.94
N ILE A 257 3.55 19.56 29.69
CA ILE A 257 3.14 20.60 30.64
C ILE A 257 4.14 20.70 31.80
N ALA A 258 4.56 19.58 32.37
CA ALA A 258 5.58 19.54 33.42
C ALA A 258 6.91 20.14 32.91
N ALA A 259 7.34 19.80 31.69
CA ALA A 259 8.55 20.36 31.08
C ALA A 259 8.44 21.88 30.80
N SER A 260 7.26 22.37 30.45
CA SER A 260 7.04 23.82 30.27
C SER A 260 7.05 24.56 31.60
N ALA A 261 6.39 24.03 32.62
CA ALA A 261 6.35 24.62 33.95
C ALA A 261 7.74 24.62 34.62
N GLU A 262 8.50 23.54 34.46
CA GLU A 262 9.87 23.42 34.96
C GLU A 262 10.79 24.52 34.42
N ARG A 263 10.80 24.73 33.09
CA ARG A 263 11.63 25.77 32.45
C ARG A 263 11.32 27.19 32.95
N GLU A 264 10.04 27.51 33.07
CA GLU A 264 9.59 28.82 33.55
C GLU A 264 9.90 29.02 35.04
N LEU A 265 9.68 28.01 35.88
CA LEU A 265 10.01 28.09 37.30
C LEU A 265 11.51 28.15 37.55
N THR A 266 12.32 27.44 36.74
CA THR A 266 13.79 27.58 36.75
C THR A 266 14.22 29.00 36.39
N THR A 267 13.50 29.66 35.47
CA THR A 267 13.74 31.06 35.12
C THR A 267 13.36 31.99 36.28
N LEU A 268 12.20 31.78 36.90
CA LEU A 268 11.75 32.54 38.07
C LEU A 268 12.69 32.38 39.27
N ALA A 269 13.23 31.19 39.51
CA ALA A 269 14.21 30.93 40.57
C ALA A 269 15.49 31.76 40.41
N ARG A 270 15.81 32.21 39.19
CA ARG A 270 16.99 33.03 38.87
C ARG A 270 16.68 34.53 38.73
N ASP A 271 15.40 34.93 38.69
CA ASP A 271 15.02 36.34 38.51
C ASP A 271 15.27 37.14 39.78
N GLN A 272 16.30 38.00 39.78
CA GLN A 272 16.69 38.84 40.92
C GLN A 272 15.60 39.83 41.35
N ARG A 273 14.59 40.08 40.51
CA ARG A 273 13.42 40.91 40.86
C ARG A 273 12.39 40.17 41.73
N SER A 274 12.47 38.83 41.80
CA SER A 274 11.59 38.03 42.64
C SER A 274 12.08 37.99 44.10
N PRO A 275 11.15 37.97 45.09
CA PRO A 275 11.49 37.80 46.51
C PRO A 275 12.37 36.56 46.74
N ALA A 276 13.34 36.62 47.67
CA ALA A 276 14.27 35.52 47.92
C ALA A 276 13.54 34.20 48.28
N ALA A 277 12.54 34.27 49.16
CA ALA A 277 11.72 33.11 49.53
C ALA A 277 10.96 32.51 48.32
N ALA A 278 10.51 33.36 47.39
CA ALA A 278 9.83 32.91 46.17
C ALA A 278 10.82 32.24 45.20
N ARG A 279 12.04 32.75 45.08
CA ARG A 279 13.10 32.14 44.27
C ARG A 279 13.47 30.75 44.77
N ASP A 280 13.70 30.61 46.08
CA ASP A 280 14.06 29.34 46.69
C ASP A 280 12.92 28.31 46.52
N ARG A 281 11.67 28.73 46.76
CA ARG A 281 10.50 27.87 46.57
C ARG A 281 10.29 27.48 45.11
N ALA A 282 10.47 28.40 44.15
CA ALA A 282 10.39 28.10 42.73
C ALA A 282 11.45 27.07 42.30
N GLY A 283 12.68 27.15 42.82
CA GLY A 283 13.73 26.17 42.55
C GLY A 283 13.42 24.77 43.07
N ILE A 284 12.79 24.67 44.25
CA ILE A 284 12.32 23.38 44.81
C ILE A 284 11.22 22.78 43.93
N ILE A 285 10.23 23.58 43.52
CA ILE A 285 9.13 23.11 42.67
C ILE A 285 9.64 22.71 41.27
N ALA A 286 10.57 23.47 40.70
CA ALA A 286 11.17 23.14 39.41
C ALA A 286 11.90 21.77 39.46
N SER A 287 12.60 21.50 40.55
CA SER A 287 13.31 20.23 40.75
C SER A 287 12.35 19.04 40.85
N SER A 288 11.22 19.17 41.55
CA SER A 288 10.24 18.09 41.63
C SER A 288 9.52 17.84 40.30
N LEU A 289 9.37 18.86 39.46
CA LEU A 289 8.75 18.72 38.14
C LEU A 289 9.57 17.88 37.16
N VAL A 290 10.89 17.79 37.34
CA VAL A 290 11.75 16.89 36.57
C VAL A 290 11.30 15.44 36.76
N GLU A 291 11.04 15.04 38.00
CA GLU A 291 10.58 13.68 38.31
C GLU A 291 9.21 13.40 37.68
N VAL A 292 8.26 14.34 37.78
CA VAL A 292 6.92 14.20 37.19
C VAL A 292 7.00 14.08 35.66
N ARG A 293 7.79 14.95 35.02
CA ARG A 293 8.03 14.93 33.58
C ARG A 293 8.60 13.59 33.14
N ASP A 294 9.68 13.15 33.79
CA ASP A 294 10.38 11.94 33.39
C ASP A 294 9.55 10.69 33.69
N GLN A 295 8.76 10.68 34.76
CA GLN A 295 7.82 9.62 35.08
C GLN A 295 6.74 9.48 34.01
N ALA A 296 6.12 10.61 33.63
CA ALA A 296 5.12 10.63 32.56
C ALA A 296 5.72 10.16 31.24
N ALA A 297 6.88 10.70 30.84
CA ALA A 297 7.57 10.34 29.60
C ALA A 297 7.97 8.86 29.55
N ARG A 298 8.53 8.30 30.64
CA ARG A 298 8.87 6.87 30.71
C ARG A 298 7.64 5.98 30.56
N THR A 299 6.51 6.39 31.12
CA THR A 299 5.26 5.62 31.04
C THR A 299 4.69 5.65 29.62
N THR A 300 4.74 6.81 28.96
CA THR A 300 4.39 6.94 27.54
C THR A 300 5.25 6.03 26.67
N ALA A 301 6.57 6.08 26.83
CA ALA A 301 7.50 5.24 26.06
C ALA A 301 7.28 3.74 26.33
N MET A 302 6.97 3.36 27.57
CA MET A 302 6.61 1.98 27.91
C MET A 302 5.38 1.54 27.13
N LEU A 303 4.31 2.34 27.13
CA LEU A 303 3.07 2.07 26.40
C LEU A 303 3.29 1.97 24.88
N GLU A 304 4.18 2.78 24.32
CA GLU A 304 4.53 2.76 22.89
C GLU A 304 5.37 1.53 22.50
N SER A 305 6.10 0.96 23.45
CA SER A 305 6.94 -0.23 23.25
C SER A 305 6.21 -1.57 23.44
N LEU A 306 4.92 -1.55 23.78
CA LEU A 306 4.15 -2.76 24.05
C LEU A 306 4.00 -3.63 22.78
N ARG A 307 4.33 -4.92 22.91
CA ARG A 307 4.10 -5.90 21.84
C ARG A 307 2.62 -6.29 21.84
N HIS A 308 1.99 -6.18 20.68
CA HIS A 308 0.61 -6.64 20.48
C HIS A 308 0.62 -8.08 19.97
N PRO A 309 -0.05 -9.02 20.67
CA PRO A 309 -0.25 -10.38 20.17
C PRO A 309 -0.91 -10.38 18.78
N PRO A 310 -0.48 -11.27 17.85
CA PRO A 310 -1.06 -11.37 16.51
C PRO A 310 -2.59 -11.53 16.50
N VAL A 311 -3.14 -12.24 17.51
CA VAL A 311 -4.59 -12.46 17.67
C VAL A 311 -5.39 -11.15 17.77
N LEU A 312 -4.82 -10.08 18.34
CA LEU A 312 -5.50 -8.78 18.41
C LEU A 312 -5.65 -8.12 17.03
N ASN A 313 -4.62 -8.26 16.18
CA ASN A 313 -4.67 -7.72 14.82
C ASN A 313 -5.68 -8.51 13.97
N VAL A 314 -5.66 -9.84 14.08
CA VAL A 314 -6.62 -10.73 13.41
C VAL A 314 -8.06 -10.40 13.84
N ALA A 315 -8.30 -10.28 15.14
CA ALA A 315 -9.59 -9.92 15.70
C ALA A 315 -10.11 -8.57 15.18
N ARG A 316 -9.23 -7.56 15.09
CA ARG A 316 -9.57 -6.24 14.55
C ARG A 316 -9.92 -6.32 13.07
N THR A 317 -9.15 -7.09 12.29
CA THR A 317 -9.43 -7.28 10.86
C THR A 317 -10.77 -7.98 10.66
N ILE A 318 -11.08 -9.01 11.45
CA ILE A 318 -12.36 -9.74 11.36
C ILE A 318 -13.54 -8.85 11.81
N GLN A 319 -13.35 -8.03 12.85
CA GLN A 319 -14.35 -7.07 13.32
C GLN A 319 -14.72 -6.03 12.26
N ASN A 320 -13.73 -5.57 11.50
CA ASN A 320 -13.91 -4.51 10.51
C ASN A 320 -14.28 -5.05 9.11
N THR A 321 -13.92 -6.30 8.80
CA THR A 321 -14.09 -6.94 7.48
C THR A 321 -14.22 -8.47 7.61
N SER A 322 -14.95 -9.15 6.72
CA SER A 322 -14.76 -10.61 6.61
C SER A 322 -13.29 -10.90 6.26
N ALA A 323 -12.66 -11.91 6.89
CA ALA A 323 -11.24 -12.22 6.69
C ALA A 323 -11.00 -13.73 6.61
N ALA A 324 -10.09 -14.17 5.75
CA ALA A 324 -9.56 -15.53 5.77
C ALA A 324 -8.32 -15.56 6.66
N LEU A 325 -8.25 -16.48 7.60
CA LEU A 325 -7.15 -16.66 8.52
C LEU A 325 -6.23 -17.77 8.02
N VAL A 326 -4.93 -17.52 8.03
CA VAL A 326 -3.90 -18.53 7.77
C VAL A 326 -3.06 -18.67 9.03
N ILE A 327 -2.98 -19.89 9.55
CA ILE A 327 -2.28 -20.26 10.79
C ILE A 327 -1.15 -21.22 10.42
N GLY A 328 0.06 -20.89 10.86
CA GLY A 328 1.24 -21.73 10.68
C GLY A 328 1.44 -22.69 11.84
N PRO A 329 2.35 -23.66 11.71
CA PRO A 329 2.70 -24.53 12.82
C PRO A 329 3.32 -23.73 13.99
N PRO A 330 3.11 -24.15 15.25
CA PRO A 330 3.83 -23.58 16.38
C PRO A 330 5.32 -23.83 16.23
N ARG A 331 6.16 -22.81 16.47
CA ARG A 331 7.61 -22.99 16.58
C ARG A 331 7.96 -23.49 17.97
N THR A 332 9.12 -24.12 18.13
CA THR A 332 9.56 -24.63 19.44
C THR A 332 9.60 -23.52 20.49
N GLY A 333 8.63 -23.52 21.41
CA GLY A 333 8.51 -22.50 22.47
C GLY A 333 7.82 -21.20 22.06
N GLU A 334 7.20 -21.14 20.88
CA GLU A 334 6.40 -19.99 20.42
C GLU A 334 5.00 -20.43 19.97
N GLU A 335 4.03 -19.54 20.13
CA GLU A 335 2.66 -19.72 19.62
C GLU A 335 2.62 -19.74 18.08
N PRO A 336 1.63 -20.41 17.46
CA PRO A 336 1.53 -20.54 16.01
C PRO A 336 1.39 -19.17 15.33
N GLY A 337 2.23 -18.89 14.33
CA GLY A 337 2.13 -17.63 13.58
C GLY A 337 0.78 -17.51 12.87
N MET A 338 0.20 -16.30 12.83
CA MET A 338 -1.08 -16.04 12.18
C MET A 338 -1.03 -14.87 11.22
N VAL A 339 -1.72 -15.00 10.09
CA VAL A 339 -1.90 -13.99 9.05
C VAL A 339 -3.38 -13.91 8.67
N ALA A 340 -3.97 -12.72 8.67
CA ALA A 340 -5.32 -12.52 8.13
C ALA A 340 -5.25 -11.92 6.71
N VAL A 341 -6.04 -12.48 5.81
CA VAL A 341 -6.27 -12.02 4.43
C VAL A 341 -7.66 -11.38 4.38
N SER A 342 -7.74 -10.09 4.05
CA SER A 342 -9.04 -9.41 3.98
C SER A 342 -9.89 -9.92 2.81
N PHE A 343 -11.20 -10.03 3.00
CA PHE A 343 -12.11 -10.47 1.94
C PHE A 343 -12.22 -9.48 0.78
N GLU A 344 -12.00 -8.18 1.01
CA GLU A 344 -11.96 -7.19 -0.08
C GLU A 344 -10.83 -7.50 -1.08
N ALA A 345 -9.70 -8.04 -0.60
CA ALA A 345 -8.62 -8.48 -1.46
C ALA A 345 -9.00 -9.77 -2.23
N LEU A 346 -9.75 -10.68 -1.60
CA LEU A 346 -10.24 -11.92 -2.23
C LEU A 346 -11.35 -11.65 -3.26
N PHE A 347 -12.21 -10.66 -3.03
CA PHE A 347 -13.41 -10.36 -3.81
C PHE A 347 -13.67 -8.84 -3.94
N PRO A 348 -12.93 -8.10 -4.78
CA PRO A 348 -13.18 -6.67 -4.94
C PRO A 348 -14.53 -6.39 -5.64
N SER A 349 -15.10 -5.22 -5.38
CA SER A 349 -16.29 -4.71 -6.08
C SER A 349 -15.93 -4.20 -7.48
N MET A 350 -16.81 -4.44 -8.45
CA MET A 350 -16.55 -4.20 -9.88
C MET A 350 -17.19 -2.88 -10.33
N LEU A 351 -16.40 -1.96 -10.91
CA LEU A 351 -16.93 -0.75 -11.56
C LEU A 351 -17.15 -0.90 -13.08
N MET A 352 -16.71 -1.98 -13.74
CA MET A 352 -16.74 -2.10 -15.21
C MET A 352 -16.92 -3.54 -15.71
N GLY A 353 -18.04 -3.82 -16.39
CA GLY A 353 -18.17 -4.81 -17.50
C GLY A 353 -17.96 -6.32 -17.26
N GLU A 354 -18.85 -7.15 -17.83
CA GLU A 354 -19.02 -8.61 -17.67
C GLU A 354 -17.85 -9.57 -18.07
N GLU A 355 -16.60 -9.13 -18.22
CA GLU A 355 -15.51 -9.96 -18.78
C GLU A 355 -14.33 -10.31 -17.84
N SER A 356 -14.53 -10.37 -16.51
CA SER A 356 -13.48 -10.82 -15.57
C SER A 356 -13.76 -12.20 -14.93
N ARG A 357 -13.90 -13.24 -15.76
CA ARG A 357 -14.19 -14.61 -15.28
C ARG A 357 -12.94 -15.38 -14.81
N SER A 358 -11.74 -15.01 -15.26
CA SER A 358 -10.48 -15.73 -15.01
C SER A 358 -9.66 -15.19 -13.83
N ASP A 359 -10.03 -14.02 -13.32
CA ASP A 359 -9.23 -13.22 -12.40
C ASP A 359 -9.32 -13.70 -10.93
N VAL A 360 -10.54 -13.92 -10.41
CA VAL A 360 -10.81 -14.33 -9.00
C VAL A 360 -9.96 -15.53 -8.53
N ARG A 361 -9.77 -16.53 -9.40
CA ARG A 361 -9.00 -17.76 -9.10
C ARG A 361 -7.52 -17.46 -8.89
N LEU A 362 -6.91 -16.73 -9.82
CA LEU A 362 -5.51 -16.30 -9.72
C LEU A 362 -5.31 -15.40 -8.49
N ARG A 363 -6.32 -14.59 -8.14
CA ARG A 363 -6.27 -13.74 -6.93
C ARG A 363 -6.19 -14.55 -5.66
N ALA A 364 -7.13 -15.48 -5.50
CA ALA A 364 -7.17 -16.35 -4.34
C ALA A 364 -5.85 -17.11 -4.20
N GLU A 365 -5.30 -17.61 -5.31
CA GLU A 365 -4.02 -18.32 -5.29
C GLU A 365 -2.88 -17.43 -4.77
N ASP A 366 -2.71 -16.23 -5.33
CA ASP A 366 -1.63 -15.33 -4.94
C ASP A 366 -1.76 -14.87 -3.47
N LEU A 367 -2.97 -14.59 -3.00
CA LEU A 367 -3.19 -14.16 -1.62
C LEU A 367 -2.89 -15.27 -0.61
N PHE A 368 -3.38 -16.48 -0.86
CA PHE A 368 -3.11 -17.62 0.03
C PHE A 368 -1.65 -18.07 -0.05
N ALA A 369 -1.04 -18.08 -1.24
CA ALA A 369 0.38 -18.37 -1.40
C ALA A 369 1.25 -17.31 -0.69
N THR A 370 0.88 -16.03 -0.76
CA THR A 370 1.61 -14.98 -0.03
C THR A 370 1.49 -15.16 1.47
N ALA A 371 0.28 -15.42 1.99
CA ALA A 371 0.06 -15.65 3.42
C ALA A 371 0.82 -16.89 3.95
N LEU A 372 0.80 -17.99 3.20
CA LEU A 372 1.57 -19.20 3.52
C LEU A 372 3.08 -18.93 3.45
N GLY A 373 3.54 -18.19 2.44
CA GLY A 373 4.93 -17.77 2.29
C GLY A 373 5.41 -16.91 3.44
N THR A 374 4.59 -15.99 3.94
CA THR A 374 4.88 -15.19 5.13
C THR A 374 5.12 -16.06 6.37
N LEU A 375 4.27 -17.07 6.60
CA LEU A 375 4.38 -17.93 7.78
C LEU A 375 5.53 -18.93 7.66
N ALA A 376 5.81 -19.40 6.44
CA ALA A 376 6.95 -20.27 6.14
C ALA A 376 8.30 -19.54 6.15
N ASN A 377 8.33 -18.24 5.84
CA ASN A 377 9.56 -17.47 5.78
C ASN A 377 9.94 -16.90 7.16
N GLU A 378 10.94 -17.50 7.81
CA GLU A 378 11.47 -17.00 9.10
C GLU A 378 12.17 -15.63 8.98
N ALA A 379 12.49 -15.19 7.76
CA ALA A 379 13.23 -13.96 7.48
C ALA A 379 12.32 -12.82 6.96
N SER A 380 11.11 -12.69 7.48
CA SER A 380 10.22 -11.59 7.07
C SER A 380 10.87 -10.21 7.33
N PRO A 381 10.75 -9.23 6.42
CA PRO A 381 11.46 -7.96 6.57
C PRO A 381 11.07 -7.17 7.83
N VAL A 382 12.03 -6.41 8.35
CA VAL A 382 11.80 -5.33 9.31
C VAL A 382 11.76 -4.01 8.54
N VAL A 383 10.65 -3.29 8.62
CA VAL A 383 10.45 -1.98 7.98
C VAL A 383 10.56 -0.89 9.04
N ILE A 384 11.54 0.01 8.87
CA ILE A 384 11.77 1.13 9.79
C ILE A 384 11.42 2.42 9.07
N PHE A 385 10.36 3.10 9.51
CA PHE A 385 10.01 4.43 9.02
C PHE A 385 10.91 5.48 9.66
N VAL A 386 11.75 6.14 8.87
CA VAL A 386 12.70 7.17 9.29
C VAL A 386 12.11 8.55 8.98
N HIS A 387 11.85 9.36 9.99
CA HIS A 387 11.09 10.61 9.83
C HIS A 387 11.62 11.77 10.66
N GLY A 388 11.30 12.99 10.24
CA GLY A 388 11.67 14.23 10.91
C GLY A 388 10.54 14.86 11.73
N ALA A 389 9.53 14.08 12.14
CA ALA A 389 8.42 14.61 12.93
C ALA A 389 8.91 14.99 14.35
N PRO A 390 8.28 15.99 15.00
CA PRO A 390 8.68 16.42 16.34
C PRO A 390 8.23 15.46 17.45
N THR A 391 7.47 14.42 17.11
CA THR A 391 6.96 13.38 18.02
C THR A 391 7.09 12.01 17.37
N GLU A 392 7.12 10.96 18.20
CA GLU A 392 6.96 9.58 17.76
C GLU A 392 5.55 9.35 17.20
N MET A 393 5.42 8.50 16.19
CA MET A 393 4.16 8.07 15.59
C MET A 393 3.41 7.09 16.51
N GLY A 394 4.16 6.35 17.35
CA GLY A 394 3.65 5.38 18.31
C GLY A 394 2.99 4.17 17.63
N GLY A 395 2.31 3.33 18.43
CA GLY A 395 1.74 2.06 17.94
C GLY A 395 0.75 2.19 16.77
N ALA A 396 0.03 3.31 16.68
CA ALA A 396 -0.89 3.62 15.59
C ALA A 396 -0.19 3.96 14.27
N MET A 397 1.12 4.26 14.30
CA MET A 397 1.94 4.55 13.11
C MET A 397 1.37 5.66 12.21
N ALA A 398 0.63 6.63 12.74
CA ALA A 398 0.08 7.71 11.92
C ALA A 398 1.23 8.58 11.34
N PRO A 399 1.22 8.94 10.05
CA PRO A 399 0.10 8.90 9.09
C PRO A 399 0.06 7.67 8.17
N VAL A 400 0.71 6.56 8.55
CA VAL A 400 0.83 5.32 7.77
C VAL A 400 0.21 4.12 8.48
N GLY A 401 -0.84 4.33 9.28
CA GLY A 401 -1.41 3.30 10.13
C GLY A 401 -1.96 2.12 9.33
N VAL A 402 -2.67 2.40 8.23
CA VAL A 402 -3.24 1.35 7.39
C VAL A 402 -2.16 0.57 6.66
N LEU A 403 -1.13 1.26 6.16
CA LEU A 403 0.03 0.60 5.56
C LEU A 403 0.78 -0.26 6.58
N ALA A 404 1.02 0.26 7.79
CA ALA A 404 1.70 -0.48 8.84
C ALA A 404 0.93 -1.75 9.23
N ASP A 405 -0.39 -1.67 9.38
CA ASP A 405 -1.24 -2.83 9.64
C ASP A 405 -1.21 -3.82 8.46
N ARG A 406 -1.23 -3.33 7.21
CA ARG A 406 -1.07 -4.16 6.01
C ARG A 406 0.28 -4.92 5.98
N LEU A 407 1.38 -4.28 6.37
CA LEU A 407 2.70 -4.91 6.44
C LEU A 407 2.77 -5.95 7.58
N ARG A 408 2.19 -5.62 8.74
CA ARG A 408 2.09 -6.53 9.90
C ARG A 408 1.26 -7.77 9.56
N LEU A 409 0.16 -7.61 8.81
CA LEU A 409 -0.63 -8.72 8.29
C LEU A 409 0.20 -9.64 7.39
N ARG A 410 1.20 -9.12 6.67
CA ARG A 410 2.17 -9.91 5.91
C ARG A 410 3.36 -10.40 6.74
N GLY A 411 3.25 -10.38 8.07
CA GLY A 411 4.26 -10.87 9.01
C GLY A 411 5.54 -10.02 9.06
N MET A 412 5.54 -8.84 8.41
CA MET A 412 6.64 -7.90 8.54
C MET A 412 6.59 -7.22 9.90
N VAL A 413 7.76 -6.91 10.46
CA VAL A 413 7.83 -6.07 11.65
C VAL A 413 7.95 -4.63 11.23
N VAL A 414 7.13 -3.76 11.83
CA VAL A 414 7.14 -2.33 11.56
C VAL A 414 7.62 -1.59 12.81
N ALA A 415 8.58 -0.70 12.63
CA ALA A 415 9.10 0.19 13.66
C ALA A 415 9.29 1.60 13.09
N GLU A 416 9.57 2.55 13.98
CA GLU A 416 9.90 3.93 13.61
C GLU A 416 11.28 4.34 14.11
N TRP A 417 11.83 5.37 13.48
CA TRP A 417 13.03 6.05 13.91
C TRP A 417 12.89 7.55 13.63
N ALA A 418 12.93 8.36 14.68
CA ALA A 418 12.99 9.81 14.58
C ALA A 418 14.40 10.31 14.95
N PRO A 419 15.32 10.55 14.00
CA PRO A 419 16.70 10.98 14.28
C PRO A 419 16.82 12.27 15.11
N MET A 420 15.76 13.09 15.12
CA MET A 420 15.69 14.28 15.95
C MET A 420 15.59 13.95 17.44
N LEU A 421 14.78 12.94 17.78
CA LEU A 421 14.48 12.51 19.14
C LEU A 421 15.51 11.48 19.62
N ASN A 422 15.84 10.52 18.76
CA ASN A 422 16.74 9.42 19.03
C ASN A 422 17.87 9.42 17.98
N PRO A 423 19.11 9.81 18.35
CA PRO A 423 20.22 9.88 17.41
C PRO A 423 20.56 8.54 16.75
N ASP A 424 20.34 7.44 17.47
CA ASP A 424 20.61 6.08 17.02
C ASP A 424 19.31 5.38 16.56
N PRO A 425 19.39 4.46 15.58
CA PRO A 425 18.25 3.66 15.17
C PRO A 425 17.75 2.75 16.30
N PRO A 426 16.46 2.35 16.29
CA PRO A 426 15.90 1.49 17.32
C PRO A 426 16.65 0.16 17.41
N SER A 427 16.86 -0.32 18.63
CA SER A 427 17.46 -1.63 18.85
C SER A 427 16.54 -2.73 18.31
N LEU A 428 17.06 -3.50 17.36
CA LEU A 428 16.34 -4.65 16.81
C LEU A 428 16.54 -5.92 17.64
N ALA A 429 17.36 -5.92 18.70
CA ALA A 429 17.66 -7.13 19.46
C ALA A 429 16.41 -7.82 20.05
N ARG A 430 15.33 -7.04 20.31
CA ARG A 430 14.03 -7.58 20.74
C ARG A 430 13.11 -7.98 19.58
N LEU A 431 13.25 -7.33 18.42
CA LEU A 431 12.38 -7.48 17.24
C LEU A 431 12.90 -8.53 16.24
N ASP A 432 14.21 -8.72 16.22
CA ASP A 432 14.96 -9.74 15.51
C ASP A 432 16.10 -10.24 16.42
N PRO A 433 15.80 -11.08 17.42
CA PRO A 433 16.82 -11.66 18.29
C PRO A 433 17.89 -12.46 17.54
N SER A 434 17.54 -12.97 16.35
CA SER A 434 18.43 -13.74 15.50
C SER A 434 19.42 -12.87 14.70
N GLY A 435 19.08 -11.60 14.48
CA GLY A 435 19.82 -10.67 13.62
C GLY A 435 19.85 -11.05 12.14
N LYS A 436 18.99 -11.98 11.70
CA LYS A 436 19.00 -12.53 10.33
C LYS A 436 17.98 -11.88 9.41
N ARG A 437 17.05 -11.08 9.93
CA ARG A 437 15.95 -10.50 9.14
C ARG A 437 16.46 -9.31 8.33
N PRO A 438 16.09 -9.18 7.04
CA PRO A 438 16.46 -8.03 6.25
C PRO A 438 15.77 -6.77 6.80
N VAL A 439 16.51 -5.67 6.87
CA VAL A 439 16.00 -4.39 7.37
C VAL A 439 15.90 -3.40 6.22
N VAL A 440 14.71 -2.84 6.03
CA VAL A 440 14.40 -1.83 5.02
C VAL A 440 14.06 -0.52 5.71
N TYR A 441 14.77 0.55 5.35
CA TYR A 441 14.53 1.88 5.90
C TYR A 441 13.70 2.70 4.91
N VAL A 442 12.60 3.30 5.40
CA VAL A 442 11.66 4.04 4.59
C VAL A 442 11.62 5.48 5.05
N SER A 443 12.02 6.42 4.19
CA SER A 443 12.01 7.82 4.59
C SER A 443 10.62 8.44 4.50
N ILE A 444 10.26 9.24 5.50
CA ILE A 444 9.17 10.20 5.45
C ILE A 444 9.79 11.59 5.49
N GLY A 445 9.67 12.33 4.38
CA GLY A 445 10.26 13.66 4.23
C GLY A 445 9.65 14.68 5.19
N THR A 446 10.43 15.71 5.53
CA THR A 446 10.04 16.86 6.35
C THR A 446 10.43 18.15 5.63
N ASN A 447 9.77 19.26 5.97
CA ASN A 447 10.04 20.56 5.36
C ASN A 447 10.99 21.40 6.23
N ALA A 448 11.66 22.36 5.60
CA ALA A 448 12.56 23.31 6.25
C ALA A 448 11.97 24.73 6.40
N ASP A 449 10.65 24.86 6.39
CA ASP A 449 9.94 26.16 6.40
C ASP A 449 10.14 26.97 7.71
N THR A 450 10.70 26.35 8.74
CA THR A 450 11.02 26.97 10.04
C THR A 450 12.45 26.61 10.45
N PRO A 451 13.12 27.40 11.33
CA PRO A 451 14.46 27.06 11.84
C PRO A 451 14.53 25.68 12.50
N GLU A 452 13.47 25.31 13.24
CA GLU A 452 13.36 23.97 13.82
C GLU A 452 13.17 22.91 12.74
N GLY A 453 12.29 23.15 11.76
CA GLY A 453 12.10 22.27 10.60
C GLY A 453 13.39 22.03 9.82
N ALA A 454 14.19 23.06 9.60
CA ALA A 454 15.51 22.95 8.97
C ALA A 454 16.46 22.06 9.78
N THR A 455 16.45 22.20 11.12
CA THR A 455 17.24 21.34 12.01
C THR A 455 16.79 19.87 11.94
N ARG A 456 15.47 19.62 11.93
CA ARG A 456 14.92 18.26 11.78
C ARG A 456 15.26 17.65 10.43
N MET A 457 15.16 18.43 9.35
CA MET A 457 15.55 18.01 8.01
C MET A 457 17.04 17.68 7.92
N ALA A 458 17.91 18.49 8.54
CA ALA A 458 19.35 18.22 8.57
C ALA A 458 19.69 16.91 9.29
N LYS A 459 19.06 16.64 10.44
CA LYS A 459 19.25 15.37 11.17
C LYS A 459 18.71 14.16 10.39
N LEU A 460 17.54 14.29 9.77
CA LEU A 460 16.96 13.25 8.93
C LEU A 460 17.87 12.95 7.72
N ALA A 461 18.35 13.99 7.04
CA ALA A 461 19.27 13.85 5.92
C ALA A 461 20.59 13.18 6.33
N ALA A 462 21.14 13.53 7.50
CA ALA A 462 22.34 12.89 8.04
C ALA A 462 22.13 11.40 8.33
N ALA A 463 20.98 11.03 8.90
CA ALA A 463 20.61 9.64 9.13
C ALA A 463 20.47 8.85 7.83
N LEU A 464 19.75 9.39 6.83
CA LEU A 464 19.57 8.75 5.52
C LEU A 464 20.90 8.57 4.77
N ARG A 465 21.78 9.59 4.82
CA ARG A 465 23.14 9.50 4.29
C ARG A 465 23.93 8.37 4.96
N GLY A 466 23.91 8.31 6.30
CA GLY A 466 24.60 7.27 7.06
C GLY A 466 24.09 5.86 6.73
N LEU A 467 22.77 5.70 6.54
CA LEU A 467 22.18 4.43 6.07
C LEU A 467 22.67 4.06 4.66
N ALA A 468 22.66 5.01 3.73
CA ALA A 468 23.10 4.79 2.36
C ALA A 468 24.61 4.45 2.28
N GLU A 469 25.46 5.12 3.07
CA GLU A 469 26.90 4.89 3.15
C GLU A 469 27.25 3.55 3.83
N SER A 470 26.47 3.15 4.84
CA SER A 470 26.65 1.88 5.57
C SER A 470 26.10 0.64 4.86
N GLY A 471 25.67 0.78 3.60
CA GLY A 471 25.24 -0.37 2.82
C GLY A 471 23.79 -0.80 3.04
N LYS A 472 22.96 0.01 3.74
CA LYS A 472 21.57 -0.35 4.04
C LYS A 472 20.65 -0.13 2.84
N SER A 473 19.56 -0.89 2.80
CA SER A 473 18.49 -0.75 1.80
C SER A 473 17.53 0.38 2.21
N VAL A 474 17.30 1.32 1.29
CA VAL A 474 16.51 2.53 1.56
C VAL A 474 15.42 2.72 0.50
N LEU A 475 14.19 2.95 0.95
CA LEU A 475 13.10 3.53 0.17
C LEU A 475 13.05 5.03 0.48
N LEU A 476 13.50 5.85 -0.45
CA LEU A 476 13.57 7.30 -0.33
C LEU A 476 12.34 7.95 -0.97
N SER A 477 11.67 8.81 -0.21
CA SER A 477 10.60 9.69 -0.68
C SER A 477 11.15 11.10 -0.79
N ALA A 478 11.39 11.57 -2.01
CA ALA A 478 11.85 12.95 -2.23
C ALA A 478 10.66 13.91 -2.32
N ALA A 479 10.88 15.16 -1.93
CA ALA A 479 9.87 16.21 -1.94
C ALA A 479 10.43 17.48 -2.61
N PRO A 480 9.55 18.39 -3.07
CA PRO A 480 9.97 19.73 -3.43
C PRO A 480 10.59 20.46 -2.23
N SER A 481 11.64 21.22 -2.47
CA SER A 481 12.41 21.98 -1.48
C SER A 481 12.63 23.40 -1.97
N ALA A 482 12.51 24.38 -1.08
CA ALA A 482 12.79 25.78 -1.39
C ALA A 482 14.30 26.12 -1.34
N LEU A 483 15.14 25.21 -0.83
CA LEU A 483 16.59 25.44 -0.71
C LEU A 483 17.28 25.70 -2.05
N PRO A 484 17.03 24.92 -3.13
CA PRO A 484 17.64 25.15 -4.44
C PRO A 484 17.32 26.53 -5.03
N SER A 485 16.11 27.06 -4.78
CA SER A 485 15.73 28.41 -5.22
C SER A 485 16.61 29.50 -4.56
N GLY A 486 17.12 29.25 -3.35
CA GLY A 486 18.08 30.11 -2.66
C GLY A 486 19.56 29.80 -2.98
N GLY A 487 19.83 28.90 -3.93
CA GLY A 487 21.19 28.46 -4.31
C GLY A 487 21.82 27.42 -3.38
N ALA A 488 21.12 27.00 -2.33
CA ALA A 488 21.57 25.94 -1.43
C ALA A 488 21.18 24.56 -1.99
N LYS A 489 22.03 23.54 -1.79
CA LYS A 489 21.65 22.17 -2.14
C LYS A 489 20.68 21.60 -1.12
N ASP A 490 19.81 20.71 -1.57
CA ASP A 490 18.91 19.98 -0.69
C ASP A 490 19.62 18.79 -0.01
N PRO A 491 19.80 18.81 1.32
CA PRO A 491 20.51 17.75 2.02
C PRO A 491 19.79 16.39 1.95
N MET A 492 18.48 16.37 1.67
CA MET A 492 17.70 15.13 1.56
C MET A 492 18.06 14.29 0.32
N VAL A 493 18.68 14.89 -0.70
CA VAL A 493 18.99 14.21 -1.97
C VAL A 493 20.44 14.38 -2.42
N GLU A 494 21.20 15.32 -1.85
CA GLU A 494 22.60 15.55 -2.25
C GLU A 494 23.47 14.29 -2.15
N PHE A 495 23.22 13.43 -1.15
CA PHE A 495 23.99 12.20 -0.95
C PHE A 495 23.78 11.14 -2.03
N LEU A 496 22.86 11.36 -2.98
CA LEU A 496 22.61 10.46 -4.11
C LEU A 496 23.59 10.65 -5.27
N VAL A 497 24.33 11.77 -5.33
CA VAL A 497 25.29 12.00 -6.43
C VAL A 497 26.33 10.86 -6.54
N PRO A 498 26.93 10.35 -5.44
CA PRO A 498 27.78 9.15 -5.46
C PRO A 498 27.08 7.87 -5.92
N TRP A 499 25.74 7.84 -5.94
CA TRP A 499 24.92 6.76 -6.48
C TRP A 499 24.58 6.95 -7.96
N GLY A 500 25.18 7.93 -8.63
CA GLY A 500 24.92 8.16 -10.05
C GLY A 500 23.52 8.72 -10.32
N VAL A 501 22.87 9.32 -9.32
CA VAL A 501 21.51 9.87 -9.44
C VAL A 501 21.45 11.28 -8.86
N THR A 502 20.72 12.16 -9.54
CA THR A 502 20.32 13.48 -9.04
C THR A 502 18.80 13.58 -8.99
N VAL A 503 18.29 14.35 -8.04
CA VAL A 503 16.86 14.62 -7.89
C VAL A 503 16.68 16.14 -7.88
N ASP A 504 15.83 16.65 -8.77
CA ASP A 504 15.59 18.07 -8.96
C ASP A 504 14.54 18.59 -7.99
N THR A 505 14.89 18.70 -6.71
CA THR A 505 13.92 19.13 -5.68
C THR A 505 13.54 20.60 -5.77
N GLY A 506 14.21 21.40 -6.59
CA GLY A 506 13.92 22.82 -6.77
C GLY A 506 12.72 23.11 -7.67
N ARG A 507 12.31 22.14 -8.48
CA ARG A 507 11.25 22.29 -9.49
C ARG A 507 10.32 21.09 -9.46
N VAL A 508 9.05 21.27 -9.79
CA VAL A 508 8.03 20.21 -9.68
C VAL A 508 7.40 19.91 -11.02
N VAL A 509 7.09 18.64 -11.29
CA VAL A 509 6.34 18.27 -12.49
C VAL A 509 4.88 18.66 -12.29
N VAL A 510 4.34 19.49 -13.18
CA VAL A 510 2.94 19.92 -13.20
C VAL A 510 2.27 19.55 -14.51
N THR A 511 0.94 19.48 -14.50
CA THR A 511 0.14 19.30 -15.70
C THR A 511 -0.98 20.32 -15.76
N GLU A 512 -1.21 20.85 -16.96
CA GLU A 512 -2.34 21.72 -17.25
C GLU A 512 -3.58 20.90 -17.63
N ILE A 513 -4.66 21.07 -16.87
CA ILE A 513 -5.97 20.50 -17.09
C ILE A 513 -6.88 21.59 -17.70
N PRO A 514 -7.43 21.39 -18.92
CA PRO A 514 -8.43 22.30 -19.47
C PRO A 514 -9.75 22.11 -18.72
N THR A 515 -10.42 23.20 -18.37
CA THR A 515 -11.81 23.20 -17.86
C THR A 515 -12.75 23.82 -18.90
N ALA A 516 -14.06 23.79 -18.67
CA ALA A 516 -15.06 24.33 -19.60
C ALA A 516 -14.90 25.85 -19.85
N THR A 517 -14.33 26.59 -18.89
CA THR A 517 -14.24 28.06 -18.93
C THR A 517 -12.84 28.60 -18.62
N SER A 518 -11.91 27.76 -18.14
CA SER A 518 -10.56 28.18 -17.72
C SER A 518 -9.52 27.07 -17.95
N ARG A 519 -8.29 27.32 -17.54
CA ARG A 519 -7.22 26.31 -17.41
C ARG A 519 -6.85 26.19 -15.95
N PHE A 520 -6.44 25.01 -15.53
CA PHE A 520 -6.00 24.74 -14.16
C PHE A 520 -4.66 23.99 -14.20
N VAL A 521 -3.67 24.46 -13.46
CA VAL A 521 -2.37 23.78 -13.36
C VAL A 521 -2.30 23.08 -12.01
N THR A 522 -1.97 21.79 -12.03
CA THR A 522 -1.90 20.98 -10.82
C THR A 522 -0.57 20.25 -10.70
N GLY A 523 -0.09 20.10 -9.47
CA GLY A 523 1.00 19.20 -9.09
C GLY A 523 0.52 17.80 -8.69
N GLU A 524 -0.78 17.50 -8.79
CA GLU A 524 -1.33 16.16 -8.55
C GLU A 524 -1.33 15.33 -9.83
N HIS A 525 -0.82 14.10 -9.75
CA HIS A 525 -0.73 13.20 -10.90
C HIS A 525 -1.33 11.84 -10.59
N PHE A 526 -2.23 11.38 -11.45
CA PHE A 526 -2.75 10.01 -11.44
C PHE A 526 -2.06 9.19 -12.52
N VAL A 527 -1.35 8.14 -12.11
CA VAL A 527 -0.58 7.27 -13.00
C VAL A 527 -1.19 5.89 -12.99
N LEU A 528 -1.50 5.34 -14.17
CA LEU A 528 -2.04 3.98 -14.28
C LEU A 528 -0.95 2.94 -14.58
N ASP A 529 0.04 3.33 -15.38
CA ASP A 529 1.08 2.43 -15.87
C ASP A 529 2.45 2.82 -15.32
N THR A 530 3.18 1.82 -14.82
CA THR A 530 4.61 1.90 -14.54
C THR A 530 5.41 1.67 -15.83
N VAL A 531 6.70 2.00 -15.81
CA VAL A 531 7.61 1.81 -16.94
C VAL A 531 8.61 0.69 -16.65
N GLY A 532 9.02 -0.03 -17.69
CA GLY A 532 10.05 -1.07 -17.62
C GLY A 532 9.55 -2.43 -17.11
N ASP A 533 10.46 -3.42 -17.12
CA ASP A 533 10.18 -4.80 -16.72
C ASP A 533 10.58 -5.10 -15.26
N HIS A 534 11.04 -4.08 -14.53
CA HIS A 534 11.48 -4.22 -13.15
C HIS A 534 10.39 -4.88 -12.29
N PRO A 535 10.71 -5.86 -11.42
CA PRO A 535 9.71 -6.58 -10.62
C PRO A 535 8.77 -5.65 -9.82
N VAL A 536 9.32 -4.57 -9.27
CA VAL A 536 8.55 -3.56 -8.52
C VAL A 536 7.58 -2.78 -9.41
N ALA A 537 8.00 -2.41 -10.62
CA ALA A 537 7.13 -1.73 -11.59
C ALA A 537 5.98 -2.67 -12.00
N ARG A 538 6.31 -3.89 -12.43
CA ARG A 538 5.32 -4.91 -12.82
C ARG A 538 4.29 -5.18 -11.73
N ALA A 539 4.65 -5.04 -10.46
CA ALA A 539 3.75 -5.30 -9.35
C ALA A 539 2.59 -4.29 -9.25
N ALA A 540 2.85 -3.03 -9.62
CA ALA A 540 1.89 -1.92 -9.53
C ALA A 540 1.30 -1.51 -10.89
N SER A 541 1.81 -2.04 -12.00
CA SER A 541 1.33 -1.76 -13.36
C SER A 541 -0.17 -2.05 -13.49
N GLY A 542 -0.92 -1.13 -14.11
CA GLY A 542 -2.37 -1.26 -14.29
C GLY A 542 -3.20 -0.85 -13.07
N LEU A 543 -2.57 -0.41 -11.98
CA LEU A 543 -3.28 0.15 -10.82
C LEU A 543 -3.13 1.66 -10.75
N PRO A 544 -4.23 2.40 -10.52
CA PRO A 544 -4.15 3.83 -10.29
C PRO A 544 -3.24 4.13 -9.09
N MET A 545 -2.25 4.98 -9.33
CA MET A 545 -1.35 5.57 -8.35
C MET A 545 -1.61 7.07 -8.30
N HIS A 546 -1.44 7.66 -7.13
CA HIS A 546 -1.56 9.10 -6.93
C HIS A 546 -0.25 9.67 -6.38
N LEU A 547 0.37 10.57 -7.13
CA LEU A 547 1.61 11.25 -6.77
C LEU A 547 1.33 12.74 -6.56
N LEU A 548 1.80 13.25 -5.42
CA LEU A 548 1.69 14.66 -5.05
C LEU A 548 3.01 15.38 -5.26
N TRP A 549 2.97 16.48 -6.00
CA TRP A 549 4.10 17.39 -6.25
C TRP A 549 5.40 16.64 -6.62
N PRO A 550 5.37 15.76 -7.63
CA PRO A 550 6.53 14.95 -7.95
C PRO A 550 7.68 15.79 -8.51
N VAL A 551 8.91 15.40 -8.22
CA VAL A 551 10.14 16.05 -8.70
C VAL A 551 10.92 15.09 -9.62
N ALA A 552 11.67 15.64 -10.58
CA ALA A 552 12.34 14.82 -11.59
C ALA A 552 13.60 14.13 -11.05
N ILE A 553 13.77 12.85 -11.37
CA ILE A 553 14.97 12.05 -11.12
C ILE A 553 15.78 11.96 -12.41
N LYS A 554 17.09 12.18 -12.34
CA LYS A 554 18.01 12.12 -13.48
C LYS A 554 19.22 11.26 -13.15
N ALA A 555 19.74 10.56 -14.14
CA ALA A 555 21.06 9.94 -14.02
C ALA A 555 22.13 11.03 -13.92
N ALA A 556 23.03 10.92 -12.95
CA ALA A 556 24.18 11.80 -12.83
C ALA A 556 25.27 11.38 -13.82
N ALA A 557 26.02 12.34 -14.36
CA ALA A 557 27.19 12.04 -15.17
C ALA A 557 28.22 11.24 -14.34
N SER A 558 28.64 10.09 -14.84
CA SER A 558 29.62 9.24 -14.17
C SER A 558 31.03 9.86 -14.27
N GLU A 559 31.47 10.57 -13.23
CA GLU A 559 32.87 10.97 -13.11
C GLU A 559 33.72 9.82 -12.54
N GLY A 560 34.68 9.32 -13.33
CA GLY A 560 35.87 8.65 -12.81
C GLY A 560 35.75 7.18 -12.36
N GLY A 561 35.36 6.26 -13.25
CA GLY A 561 35.70 4.83 -13.12
C GLY A 561 35.12 4.08 -11.91
N ARG A 562 34.09 4.62 -11.24
CA ARG A 562 33.36 3.91 -10.19
C ARG A 562 32.55 2.74 -10.76
N ALA A 563 32.32 1.72 -9.94
CA ALA A 563 31.52 0.55 -10.29
C ALA A 563 30.17 0.97 -10.92
N PRO A 564 29.68 0.26 -11.95
CA PRO A 564 28.47 0.65 -12.66
C PRO A 564 27.30 0.59 -11.69
N VAL A 565 26.73 1.75 -11.34
CA VAL A 565 25.43 1.81 -10.67
C VAL A 565 24.36 1.66 -11.75
N SER A 566 23.45 0.71 -11.58
CA SER A 566 22.28 0.60 -12.47
C SER A 566 21.14 1.42 -11.90
N MET A 567 20.48 2.18 -12.77
CA MET A 567 19.24 2.88 -12.50
C MET A 567 18.20 2.41 -13.51
N GLU A 568 17.10 1.84 -13.03
CA GLU A 568 15.92 1.53 -13.84
C GLU A 568 14.76 2.44 -13.42
N THR A 569 14.12 3.07 -14.40
CA THR A 569 12.94 3.90 -14.16
C THR A 569 11.72 3.03 -13.90
N LEU A 570 11.01 3.31 -12.81
CA LEU A 570 9.77 2.63 -12.42
C LEU A 570 8.53 3.43 -12.81
N ILE A 571 8.59 4.76 -12.73
CA ILE A 571 7.46 5.66 -12.99
C ILE A 571 7.95 6.85 -13.80
N GLU A 572 7.23 7.18 -14.86
CA GLU A 572 7.46 8.37 -15.67
C GLU A 572 6.21 9.24 -15.75
N LEU A 573 6.42 10.55 -15.77
CA LEU A 573 5.39 11.53 -16.07
C LEU A 573 5.74 12.23 -17.38
N GLY A 574 4.73 12.49 -18.19
CA GLY A 574 4.92 13.16 -19.47
C GLY A 574 3.59 13.53 -20.10
N GLY A 575 3.65 14.03 -21.32
CA GLY A 575 2.49 14.42 -22.10
C GLY A 575 2.60 15.84 -22.62
N ALA A 576 1.79 16.14 -23.64
CA ALA A 576 1.81 17.44 -24.32
C ALA A 576 1.40 18.60 -23.41
N LYS A 577 0.88 18.33 -22.20
CA LYS A 577 0.48 19.33 -21.22
C LYS A 577 1.24 19.33 -19.90
N THR A 578 2.35 18.60 -19.84
CA THR A 578 3.14 18.39 -18.63
C THR A 578 4.49 19.09 -18.79
N TRP A 579 4.98 19.75 -17.74
CA TRP A 579 6.31 20.38 -17.69
C TRP A 579 6.84 20.40 -16.26
N VAL A 580 8.11 20.73 -16.10
CA VAL A 580 8.73 20.99 -14.80
C VAL A 580 8.66 22.50 -14.52
N GLU A 581 7.89 22.86 -13.50
CA GLU A 581 7.59 24.22 -13.05
C GLU A 581 8.60 24.70 -12.01
N SER A 582 9.16 25.87 -12.25
CA SER A 582 10.15 26.51 -11.38
C SER A 582 9.54 27.43 -10.32
N GLU A 583 8.37 28.01 -10.57
CA GLU A 583 7.67 28.97 -9.69
C GLU A 583 6.50 28.31 -8.93
N TRP A 584 6.73 27.08 -8.45
CA TRP A 584 5.67 26.25 -7.85
C TRP A 584 5.21 26.67 -6.46
N MET A 585 5.97 27.50 -5.74
CA MET A 585 5.68 27.85 -4.35
C MET A 585 4.36 28.62 -4.20
N ASP A 586 4.09 29.57 -5.11
CA ASP A 586 2.84 30.33 -5.10
C ASP A 586 1.65 29.46 -5.49
N LEU A 587 1.85 28.53 -6.44
CA LEU A 587 0.85 27.54 -6.83
C LEU A 587 0.47 26.64 -5.64
N ARG A 588 1.48 26.12 -4.91
CA ARG A 588 1.27 25.25 -3.75
C ARG A 588 0.61 25.98 -2.58
N ALA A 589 0.90 27.26 -2.39
CA ALA A 589 0.27 28.09 -1.37
C ALA A 589 -1.18 28.47 -1.70
N ALA A 590 -1.72 28.01 -2.85
CA ALA A 590 -3.02 28.38 -3.39
C ALA A 590 -3.21 29.90 -3.51
N ARG A 591 -2.11 30.63 -3.77
CA ARG A 591 -2.10 32.10 -3.92
C ARG A 591 -2.31 32.55 -5.37
N VAL A 592 -2.45 31.59 -6.29
CA VAL A 592 -2.63 31.83 -7.72
C VAL A 592 -4.12 31.83 -8.07
N SER A 593 -4.58 32.93 -8.67
CA SER A 593 -5.95 33.05 -9.20
C SER A 593 -6.16 32.11 -10.39
N GLU A 594 -7.41 31.73 -10.70
CA GLU A 594 -7.74 31.00 -11.93
C GLU A 594 -7.30 31.74 -13.21
N LEU A 595 -7.18 33.07 -13.14
CA LEU A 595 -6.73 33.92 -14.25
C LEU A 595 -5.21 34.02 -14.38
N ASP A 596 -4.46 33.66 -13.33
CA ASP A 596 -3.01 33.91 -13.21
C ASP A 596 -2.20 32.61 -13.10
N GLN A 597 -2.78 31.50 -13.58
CA GLN A 597 -2.14 30.19 -13.58
C GLN A 597 -0.78 30.23 -14.30
N PRO A 598 0.25 29.50 -13.87
CA PRO A 598 1.56 29.52 -14.53
C PRO A 598 1.48 29.06 -15.99
N THR A 599 2.24 29.68 -16.88
CA THR A 599 2.36 29.30 -18.31
C THR A 599 3.71 28.65 -18.57
N ARG A 600 3.80 27.83 -19.63
CA ARG A 600 5.02 27.10 -20.01
C ARG A 600 6.07 27.97 -20.70
N GLU A 601 6.34 29.13 -20.11
CA GLU A 601 7.08 30.21 -20.75
C GLU A 601 8.23 30.72 -19.86
N SER A 602 8.33 30.27 -18.60
CA SER A 602 9.49 30.58 -17.78
C SER A 602 10.74 29.93 -18.38
N ARG A 603 11.81 30.71 -18.50
CA ARG A 603 13.11 30.23 -19.01
C ARG A 603 13.76 29.17 -18.13
N PHE A 604 13.26 28.99 -16.90
CA PHE A 604 13.77 28.02 -15.93
C PHE A 604 12.96 26.71 -15.91
N ASP A 605 11.85 26.68 -16.65
CA ASP A 605 11.03 25.48 -16.79
C ASP A 605 11.67 24.48 -17.76
N GLU A 606 11.36 23.21 -17.55
CA GLU A 606 11.74 22.14 -18.46
C GLU A 606 10.50 21.59 -19.14
N THR A 607 10.37 21.80 -20.44
CA THR A 607 9.17 21.44 -21.22
C THR A 607 9.33 20.15 -22.02
N GLN A 608 10.53 19.57 -22.03
CA GLN A 608 10.84 18.31 -22.73
C GLN A 608 10.90 17.15 -21.73
N GLY A 609 9.85 16.32 -21.74
CA GLY A 609 9.79 15.06 -21.00
C GLY A 609 10.01 13.83 -21.90
N PRO A 610 9.75 12.61 -21.40
CA PRO A 610 9.20 12.30 -20.08
C PRO A 610 10.21 12.49 -18.94
N TRP A 611 9.70 12.66 -17.72
CA TRP A 611 10.50 12.78 -16.50
C TRP A 611 10.31 11.55 -15.62
N SER A 612 11.41 10.90 -15.26
CA SER A 612 11.39 9.82 -14.28
C SER A 612 11.07 10.39 -12.90
N VAL A 613 10.07 9.82 -12.22
CA VAL A 613 9.66 10.22 -10.86
C VAL A 613 9.64 9.04 -9.89
N GLY A 614 9.92 7.84 -10.38
CA GLY A 614 10.20 6.66 -9.58
C GLY A 614 11.36 5.89 -10.20
N ALA A 615 12.32 5.42 -9.40
CA ALA A 615 13.49 4.70 -9.89
C ALA A 615 13.98 3.64 -8.89
N ALA A 616 14.44 2.51 -9.41
CA ALA A 616 15.19 1.49 -8.68
C ALA A 616 16.68 1.65 -8.99
N ILE A 617 17.51 1.60 -7.96
CA ILE A 617 18.95 1.80 -8.04
C ILE A 617 19.64 0.60 -7.39
N GLU A 618 20.56 -0.04 -8.11
CA GLU A 618 21.35 -1.15 -7.58
C GLU A 618 22.85 -0.86 -7.73
N ARG A 619 23.59 -0.99 -6.63
CA ARG A 619 25.05 -1.02 -6.63
C ARG A 619 25.51 -2.47 -6.54
N PRO A 620 26.39 -2.91 -7.46
CA PRO A 620 26.86 -4.27 -7.48
C PRO A 620 27.55 -4.61 -6.16
N ALA A 621 27.41 -5.86 -5.75
CA ALA A 621 28.07 -6.40 -4.58
C ALA A 621 29.59 -6.17 -4.64
N ARG A 622 30.20 -5.82 -3.50
CA ARG A 622 31.64 -6.07 -3.31
C ARG A 622 31.83 -7.57 -3.11
N ALA A 623 33.01 -8.11 -3.42
CA ALA A 623 33.27 -9.54 -3.28
C ALA A 623 32.87 -10.04 -1.87
N GLY A 624 31.89 -10.95 -1.80
CA GLY A 624 31.37 -11.52 -0.55
C GLY A 624 30.18 -10.77 0.10
N THR A 625 29.63 -9.71 -0.50
CA THR A 625 28.41 -9.03 0.01
C THR A 625 27.21 -9.21 -0.92
N LYS A 626 26.00 -8.89 -0.44
CA LYS A 626 24.82 -8.73 -1.31
C LYS A 626 24.89 -7.40 -2.09
N PRO A 627 24.21 -7.27 -3.25
CA PRO A 627 24.05 -5.97 -3.90
C PRO A 627 23.31 -5.01 -2.98
N GLN A 628 23.68 -3.74 -3.04
CA GLN A 628 22.98 -2.71 -2.26
C GLN A 628 21.91 -2.07 -3.13
N ARG A 629 20.69 -2.01 -2.60
CA ARG A 629 19.50 -1.56 -3.32
C ARG A 629 18.91 -0.30 -2.71
N MET A 630 18.38 0.57 -3.56
CA MET A 630 17.64 1.76 -3.16
C MET A 630 16.48 1.98 -4.13
N ILE A 631 15.33 2.40 -3.62
CA ILE A 631 14.22 2.87 -4.45
C ILE A 631 13.98 4.33 -4.11
N ILE A 632 13.79 5.16 -5.14
CA ILE A 632 13.40 6.55 -4.98
C ILE A 632 12.01 6.70 -5.59
N VAL A 633 11.05 7.19 -4.80
CA VAL A 633 9.80 7.73 -5.32
C VAL A 633 9.82 9.23 -5.02
N ALA A 634 9.89 10.03 -6.07
CA ALA A 634 10.11 11.46 -5.96
C ALA A 634 8.83 12.26 -5.69
N SER A 635 7.98 11.74 -4.80
CA SER A 635 6.79 12.36 -4.27
C SER A 635 6.71 12.00 -2.79
N ASN A 636 6.60 12.97 -1.88
CA ASN A 636 6.56 12.68 -0.45
C ASN A 636 5.13 12.38 0.01
N GLY A 637 4.99 11.34 0.84
CA GLY A 637 3.69 10.96 1.41
C GLY A 637 2.75 10.22 0.46
N TRP A 638 3.23 9.77 -0.70
CA TRP A 638 2.46 8.98 -1.66
C TRP A 638 1.81 7.73 -1.03
N PHE A 639 2.41 7.14 0.00
CA PHE A 639 1.86 5.99 0.73
C PHE A 639 1.07 6.35 2.00
N PHE A 640 0.82 7.64 2.29
CA PHE A 640 0.07 8.03 3.50
C PHE A 640 -1.39 7.60 3.44
N ASP A 641 -1.99 7.42 4.60
CA ASP A 641 -3.41 7.07 4.73
C ASP A 641 -4.30 8.12 4.05
N ALA A 642 -3.92 9.41 4.10
CA ALA A 642 -4.65 10.50 3.43
C ALA A 642 -4.72 10.34 1.89
N ILE A 643 -3.82 9.57 1.29
CA ILE A 643 -3.78 9.29 -0.16
C ILE A 643 -4.36 7.91 -0.44
N THR A 644 -3.91 6.90 0.28
CA THR A 644 -4.25 5.50 0.02
C THR A 644 -5.66 5.14 0.47
N GLN A 645 -6.20 5.82 1.47
CA GLN A 645 -7.55 5.60 2.01
C GLN A 645 -8.61 6.52 1.40
N LYS A 646 -8.25 7.34 0.41
CA LYS A 646 -9.21 8.21 -0.25
C LYS A 646 -10.18 7.36 -1.07
N VAL A 647 -11.44 7.37 -0.66
CA VAL A 647 -12.54 6.64 -1.31
C VAL A 647 -12.91 7.35 -2.61
N LEU A 648 -12.89 6.61 -3.71
CA LEU A 648 -13.38 7.06 -5.01
C LEU A 648 -14.88 6.80 -5.13
N ASP A 649 -15.34 5.61 -4.74
CA ASP A 649 -16.74 5.21 -4.83
C ASP A 649 -17.06 4.08 -3.84
N VAL A 650 -18.35 3.77 -3.66
CA VAL A 650 -18.84 2.59 -2.93
C VAL A 650 -19.76 1.79 -3.85
N VAL A 651 -19.33 0.59 -4.25
CA VAL A 651 -20.07 -0.29 -5.16
C VAL A 651 -20.45 -1.58 -4.45
N ASP A 652 -21.73 -1.95 -4.48
CA ASP A 652 -22.29 -3.11 -3.78
C ASP A 652 -21.94 -3.14 -2.27
N GLY A 653 -21.91 -1.96 -1.63
CA GLY A 653 -21.56 -1.81 -0.22
C GLY A 653 -20.06 -1.95 0.08
N ARG A 654 -19.19 -1.99 -0.95
CA ARG A 654 -17.73 -2.10 -0.80
C ARG A 654 -17.02 -0.85 -1.29
N THR A 655 -16.00 -0.43 -0.55
CA THR A 655 -15.22 0.78 -0.79
C THR A 655 -14.22 0.58 -1.93
N VAL A 656 -14.21 1.48 -2.91
CA VAL A 656 -13.20 1.55 -3.96
C VAL A 656 -12.25 2.71 -3.64
N TYR A 657 -10.97 2.42 -3.49
CA TYR A 657 -9.95 3.42 -3.23
C TYR A 657 -9.46 4.08 -4.52
N GLN A 658 -9.11 5.36 -4.43
CA GLN A 658 -8.65 6.15 -5.58
C GLN A 658 -7.26 5.74 -6.07
N ALA A 659 -6.37 5.30 -5.17
CA ALA A 659 -4.96 5.04 -5.46
C ALA A 659 -4.43 3.71 -4.89
N PRO A 660 -5.05 2.55 -5.24
CA PRO A 660 -4.63 1.25 -4.71
C PRO A 660 -3.20 0.85 -5.13
N GLY A 661 -2.71 1.35 -6.27
CA GLY A 661 -1.36 1.06 -6.77
C GLY A 661 -0.25 1.54 -5.85
N ASN A 662 -0.50 2.57 -5.02
CA ASN A 662 0.49 3.08 -4.07
C ASN A 662 0.84 2.04 -3.01
N LEU A 663 -0.15 1.31 -2.47
CA LEU A 663 0.13 0.27 -1.47
C LEU A 663 0.86 -0.94 -2.09
N GLU A 664 0.52 -1.30 -3.33
CA GLU A 664 1.19 -2.39 -4.04
C GLU A 664 2.65 -2.07 -4.40
N LEU A 665 2.90 -0.86 -4.91
CA LEU A 665 4.25 -0.41 -5.23
C LEU A 665 5.13 -0.38 -3.97
N PHE A 666 4.58 0.09 -2.84
CA PHE A 666 5.32 0.17 -1.58
C PHE A 666 5.78 -1.21 -1.10
N GLU A 667 4.87 -2.17 -1.13
CA GLU A 667 5.16 -3.52 -0.67
C GLU A 667 6.15 -4.24 -1.57
N ALA A 668 5.96 -4.15 -2.89
CA ALA A 668 6.89 -4.69 -3.86
C ALA A 668 8.28 -4.09 -3.66
N ALA A 669 8.35 -2.79 -3.38
CA ALA A 669 9.59 -2.11 -3.05
C ALA A 669 10.26 -2.68 -1.78
N VAL A 670 9.50 -2.95 -0.71
CA VAL A 670 10.03 -3.56 0.52
C VAL A 670 10.64 -4.94 0.25
N TYR A 671 9.93 -5.82 -0.46
CA TYR A 671 10.46 -7.15 -0.78
C TYR A 671 11.73 -7.09 -1.64
N TRP A 672 11.75 -6.21 -2.66
CA TRP A 672 12.94 -6.01 -3.49
C TRP A 672 14.13 -5.48 -2.69
N LEU A 673 13.90 -4.49 -1.82
CA LEU A 673 14.92 -3.93 -0.94
C LEU A 673 15.43 -4.95 0.10
N ALA A 674 14.58 -5.90 0.49
CA ALA A 674 14.93 -7.01 1.37
C ALA A 674 15.70 -8.16 0.66
N GLY A 675 15.83 -8.10 -0.67
CA GLY A 675 16.46 -9.17 -1.46
C GLY A 675 15.58 -10.40 -1.61
N GLN A 676 14.26 -10.23 -1.54
CA GLN A 676 13.24 -11.28 -1.62
C GLN A 676 12.42 -11.09 -2.90
N ASP A 677 13.10 -11.02 -4.04
CA ASP A 677 12.51 -10.71 -5.35
C ASP A 677 11.45 -11.73 -5.76
N GLU A 678 11.65 -12.98 -5.33
CA GLU A 678 10.73 -14.09 -5.50
C GLU A 678 9.40 -13.89 -4.76
N LEU A 679 9.35 -13.00 -3.76
CA LEU A 679 8.12 -12.68 -3.03
C LEU A 679 7.32 -11.55 -3.69
N ILE A 680 7.94 -10.76 -4.56
CA ILE A 680 7.25 -9.71 -5.32
C ILE A 680 6.24 -10.35 -6.27
N ALA A 681 4.97 -10.02 -6.10
CA ALA A 681 3.88 -10.45 -6.97
C ALA A 681 3.04 -9.23 -7.34
N ALA A 682 2.67 -9.10 -8.62
CA ALA A 682 1.65 -8.13 -8.98
C ALA A 682 0.34 -8.54 -8.35
N SER A 683 -0.34 -7.60 -7.69
CA SER A 683 -1.61 -7.92 -7.08
C SER A 683 -2.61 -8.31 -8.15
N PRO A 684 -3.64 -9.05 -7.78
CA PRO A 684 -4.56 -9.53 -8.78
C PRO A 684 -5.44 -8.40 -9.36
N ALA A 685 -5.55 -7.26 -8.67
CA ALA A 685 -6.10 -6.03 -9.22
C ALA A 685 -5.22 -5.43 -10.34
N ALA A 686 -3.90 -5.57 -10.24
CA ALA A 686 -2.94 -5.16 -11.28
C ALA A 686 -3.00 -6.04 -12.54
N ARG A 687 -3.34 -7.33 -12.40
CA ARG A 687 -3.43 -8.29 -13.53
C ARG A 687 -4.79 -8.35 -14.21
N ALA A 688 -5.81 -7.72 -13.62
CA ALA A 688 -7.19 -7.79 -14.04
C ALA A 688 -7.61 -6.74 -15.07
N VAL A 689 -6.79 -5.71 -15.26
CA VAL A 689 -6.96 -4.85 -16.41
C VAL A 689 -6.58 -5.68 -17.63
N PRO A 690 -7.47 -5.83 -18.63
CA PRO A 690 -7.11 -6.52 -19.86
C PRO A 690 -5.88 -5.84 -20.45
N LEU A 691 -4.73 -6.50 -20.36
CA LEU A 691 -3.53 -6.15 -21.11
C LEU A 691 -3.82 -6.47 -22.58
N ILE A 692 -4.63 -5.63 -23.23
CA ILE A 692 -4.31 -5.27 -24.59
C ILE A 692 -3.18 -4.25 -24.41
N PRO A 693 -1.90 -4.64 -24.49
CA PRO A 693 -0.84 -3.63 -24.57
C PRO A 693 -1.25 -2.65 -25.67
N ASN A 694 -1.05 -1.34 -25.46
CA ASN A 694 -1.29 -0.34 -26.50
C ASN A 694 -0.60 -0.81 -27.78
N LEU A 695 -1.36 -1.46 -28.67
CA LEU A 695 -0.81 -2.05 -29.87
C LEU A 695 -0.28 -0.87 -30.66
N LYS A 696 1.04 -0.83 -30.88
CA LYS A 696 1.65 0.23 -31.70
C LYS A 696 0.78 0.41 -32.94
N PRO A 697 0.42 1.64 -33.36
CA PRO A 697 -0.53 1.86 -34.45
C PRO A 697 -0.20 1.08 -35.73
N GLY A 698 1.08 0.75 -35.96
CA GLY A 698 1.54 -0.14 -37.03
C GLY A 698 1.12 -1.61 -36.87
N SER A 699 1.13 -2.18 -35.66
CA SER A 699 0.71 -3.56 -35.37
C SER A 699 -0.80 -3.75 -35.53
N LEU A 700 -1.60 -2.76 -35.14
CA LEU A 700 -3.06 -2.76 -35.37
C LEU A 700 -3.39 -2.77 -36.86
N ARG A 701 -2.70 -1.92 -37.64
CA ARG A 701 -2.84 -1.91 -39.11
C ARG A 701 -2.39 -3.24 -39.73
N LEU A 702 -1.29 -3.82 -39.25
CA LEU A 702 -0.81 -5.11 -39.75
C LEU A 702 -1.82 -6.23 -39.51
N ILE A 703 -2.39 -6.33 -38.30
CA ILE A 703 -3.41 -7.33 -37.95
C ILE A 703 -4.69 -7.12 -38.76
N GLN A 704 -5.12 -5.86 -38.92
CA GLN A 704 -6.29 -5.53 -39.76
C GLN A 704 -6.07 -5.94 -41.22
N TRP A 705 -4.91 -5.63 -41.81
CA TRP A 705 -4.60 -6.05 -43.18
C TRP A 705 -4.39 -7.57 -43.30
N ALA A 706 -3.83 -8.23 -42.29
CA ALA A 706 -3.68 -9.68 -42.28
C ALA A 706 -5.04 -10.40 -42.21
N LEU A 707 -6.01 -9.87 -41.47
CA LEU A 707 -7.36 -10.43 -41.40
C LEU A 707 -8.20 -10.09 -42.65
N VAL A 708 -8.13 -8.85 -43.13
CA VAL A 708 -8.93 -8.39 -44.28
C VAL A 708 -8.39 -8.90 -45.62
N ALA A 709 -7.07 -8.95 -45.80
CA ALA A 709 -6.45 -9.39 -47.05
C ALA A 709 -5.82 -10.79 -46.95
N GLY A 710 -5.23 -11.14 -45.81
CA GLY A 710 -4.51 -12.40 -45.64
C GLY A 710 -5.42 -13.63 -45.63
N LEU A 711 -6.56 -13.59 -44.94
CA LEU A 711 -7.51 -14.72 -44.89
C LEU A 711 -8.14 -15.00 -46.26
N PRO A 712 -8.66 -14.00 -47.01
CA PRO A 712 -9.13 -14.22 -48.37
C PRO A 712 -8.03 -14.67 -49.34
N ALA A 713 -6.81 -14.12 -49.22
CA ALA A 713 -5.67 -14.54 -50.04
C ALA A 713 -5.25 -15.99 -49.74
N LEU A 714 -5.28 -16.42 -48.48
CA LEU A 714 -4.99 -17.79 -48.09
C LEU A 714 -6.02 -18.76 -48.66
N VAL A 715 -7.31 -18.41 -48.63
CA VAL A 715 -8.38 -19.20 -49.27
C VAL A 715 -8.17 -19.29 -50.79
N LEU A 716 -7.80 -18.18 -51.44
CA LEU A 716 -7.50 -18.17 -52.87
C LEU A 716 -6.25 -18.98 -53.21
N LEU A 717 -5.20 -18.93 -52.38
CA LEU A 717 -3.97 -19.70 -52.57
C LEU A 717 -4.22 -21.19 -52.35
N VAL A 718 -4.99 -21.58 -51.34
CA VAL A 718 -5.40 -22.97 -51.13
C VAL A 718 -6.26 -23.45 -52.30
N GLY A 719 -7.18 -22.61 -52.79
CA GLY A 719 -7.98 -22.92 -53.99
C GLY A 719 -7.15 -23.04 -55.28
N ALA A 720 -6.14 -22.17 -55.45
CA ALA A 720 -5.23 -22.21 -56.58
C ALA A 720 -4.28 -23.41 -56.53
N ALA A 721 -3.74 -23.72 -55.35
CA ALA A 721 -2.92 -24.90 -55.10
C ALA A 721 -3.72 -26.18 -55.33
N TRP A 722 -4.96 -26.25 -54.84
CA TRP A 722 -5.87 -27.36 -55.10
C TRP A 722 -6.15 -27.54 -56.60
N ARG A 723 -6.35 -26.43 -57.32
CA ARG A 723 -6.54 -26.44 -58.78
C ARG A 723 -5.29 -26.90 -59.51
N LEU A 724 -4.11 -26.42 -59.13
CA LEU A 724 -2.83 -26.87 -59.69
C LEU A 724 -2.55 -28.35 -59.44
N MET A 725 -2.96 -28.89 -58.28
CA MET A 725 -2.82 -30.31 -57.96
C MET A 725 -3.83 -31.21 -58.68
N ARG A 726 -4.95 -30.67 -59.18
CA ARG A 726 -6.00 -31.46 -59.86
C ARG A 726 -6.18 -31.18 -61.36
N GLY A 727 -5.59 -30.11 -61.90
CA GLY A 727 -5.81 -29.65 -63.28
C GLY A 727 -7.02 -28.74 -63.42
#